data_AF-A0AAV5Y418-F1
#
_entry.id   AF-A0AAV5Y418-F1
#
_cell.length_a   1.000
_cell.length_b   1.000
_cell.length_c   1.000
_cell.angle_alpha   90.00
_cell.angle_beta   90.00
_cell.angle_gamma   90.00
#
_symmetry.space_group_name_H-M   'P 1'
#
loop_
_entity.id
_entity.type
_entity.pdbx_description
1 polymer ?
#
loop_
_entity_poly.entity_id
_entity_poly.type
_entity_poly.pdbx_seq_one_letter_code
_entity_poly.pdbx_strand_id
1 'polypeptide(L)'
;MSEAADPRRWVLNPWDCAGSERQLWSAEAQRTARARGETLIATITDLLERWPGDSDVRLQTIDARLRMLFNTLAGYPELAPRSRLPFEEPFRATSDRALELTLELDSWPALAGGHGLRAELLWLDAIRRSHPPVCPLLATVDWLALVLGWLLAGLAAPTRSGPRTDLLLLDVLYDPRARAIQQPIVDEVASWLVAAARAPLSSAADGWFVALGASAAAQAAQALWTARLARRTPLQNDGTLDVQFHHIQPWLFEDEEADDLGAAPRGASDLLETVLSAVRRTLLHELGPGRLLIDGGGRLRFLCPPARRTLVETAVRDTIEQLLLPTGVLGRRFPGFLHSLATEGALGALPVSEPERSAHLDVGFRQLAWKLVPPMSVRFMSAAAPDVPSARLSFRRRWAAPRFSEPHTRGGRAPLTTRLRTEIGVAGPLERQTRLRLQTGGAQHSYGALPSGLDTLRQILVADVNKLGWLFSSARYHRQEAFAESVARRSLRFTAHWLRAVTHAARQSRFALEVLLLGGDDLVVGTRTDDGDLSIFAFELHAALAALNDELPPCQGVSFSAGLATLPPSAAPVPARLLLAGARRLEQVAKRHWQHRVIAAPAPPVGSFEPTIVGGAEQRMSLLVSATAALAISGLGEDPLPAVVALDRRPEDWTELTRLLGIDADASAPHRSGVVTHEVDSDRVHAELFAPKPDDAPPSAWNGRCTCAEARTRAT
;
A
#
# COMPACT_ATOMS: atom_id res chain seq x y z
N MET A 1 42.68 16.11 10.08
CA MET A 1 41.40 16.84 10.07
C MET A 1 40.39 15.94 9.37
N SER A 2 39.44 15.34 10.08
CA SER A 2 38.38 14.60 9.41
C SER A 2 37.51 15.61 8.67
N GLU A 3 37.31 15.46 7.37
CA GLU A 3 36.20 16.12 6.68
C GLU A 3 34.95 15.83 7.51
N ALA A 4 34.40 16.84 8.20
CA ALA A 4 33.08 16.72 8.79
C ALA A 4 32.15 16.35 7.63
N ALA A 5 31.64 15.12 7.65
CA ALA A 5 30.90 14.58 6.52
C ALA A 5 29.72 15.50 6.22
N ASP A 6 29.68 16.06 5.00
CA ASP A 6 28.64 17.00 4.60
C ASP A 6 27.27 16.36 4.85
N PRO A 7 26.46 16.88 5.79
CA PRO A 7 25.20 16.27 6.19
C PRO A 7 24.18 16.17 5.04
N ARG A 8 24.42 16.89 3.92
CA ARG A 8 23.61 16.82 2.70
C ARG A 8 23.84 15.54 1.88
N ARG A 9 24.86 14.74 2.17
CA ARG A 9 25.12 13.48 1.46
C ARG A 9 24.28 12.30 1.96
N TRP A 10 23.48 12.49 3.00
CA TRP A 10 22.75 11.40 3.65
C TRP A 10 21.26 11.48 3.37
N VAL A 11 20.67 10.33 3.03
CA VAL A 11 19.22 10.15 3.04
C VAL A 11 18.80 9.62 4.39
N LEU A 12 18.02 10.41 5.12
CA LEU A 12 17.41 9.93 6.35
C LEU A 12 16.44 8.81 6.00
N ASN A 13 16.67 7.65 6.60
CA ASN A 13 15.74 6.55 6.57
C ASN A 13 14.40 6.99 7.20
N PRO A 14 13.26 6.84 6.50
CA PRO A 14 11.98 7.36 6.97
C PRO A 14 11.47 6.63 8.23
N TRP A 15 12.08 5.49 8.59
CA TRP A 15 11.81 4.70 9.79
C TRP A 15 12.68 5.10 10.99
N ASP A 16 13.70 5.94 10.80
CA ASP A 16 14.62 6.32 11.87
C ASP A 16 13.94 7.29 12.85
N CYS A 17 13.43 6.74 13.95
CA CYS A 17 12.82 7.51 15.04
C CYS A 17 13.84 8.06 16.05
N ALA A 18 15.10 7.61 16.01
CA ALA A 18 16.06 7.79 17.10
C ALA A 18 17.26 8.68 16.73
N GLY A 19 17.29 9.23 15.51
CA GLY A 19 18.47 9.93 15.00
C GLY A 19 19.68 9.00 14.90
N SER A 20 19.43 7.70 14.66
CA SER A 20 20.49 6.70 14.50
C SER A 20 21.28 6.86 13.19
N GLU A 21 20.92 7.84 12.36
CA GLU A 21 21.55 8.19 11.09
C GLU A 21 21.68 6.97 10.15
N ARG A 22 20.74 6.01 10.22
CA ARG A 22 20.72 4.89 9.29
C ARG A 22 20.50 5.42 7.87
N GLN A 23 21.45 5.10 7.01
CA GLN A 23 21.47 5.56 5.62
C GLN A 23 20.81 4.51 4.73
N LEU A 24 19.87 4.96 3.89
CA LEU A 24 19.38 4.14 2.78
C LEU A 24 20.40 4.08 1.62
N TRP A 25 21.33 5.04 1.56
CA TRP A 25 22.30 5.20 0.49
C TRP A 25 23.68 4.68 0.89
N SER A 26 23.99 3.43 0.54
CA SER A 26 25.24 2.77 0.93
C SER A 26 26.49 3.37 0.24
N ALA A 27 27.68 3.11 0.78
CA ALA A 27 28.94 3.49 0.14
C ALA A 27 29.11 2.86 -1.26
N GLU A 28 28.55 1.67 -1.47
CA GLU A 28 28.52 1.04 -2.79
C GLU A 28 27.58 1.76 -3.76
N ALA A 29 26.41 2.21 -3.28
CA ALA A 29 25.50 3.06 -4.04
C ALA A 29 26.21 4.35 -4.50
N GLN A 30 27.03 4.95 -3.64
CA GLN A 30 27.83 6.14 -3.98
C GLN A 30 28.84 5.84 -5.09
N ARG A 31 29.57 4.72 -5.03
CA ARG A 31 30.55 4.32 -6.06
C ARG A 31 29.90 4.04 -7.42
N THR A 32 28.69 3.50 -7.41
CA THR A 32 27.93 3.10 -8.61
C THR A 32 26.89 4.14 -9.02
N ALA A 33 26.86 5.31 -8.38
CA ALA A 33 25.81 6.31 -8.54
C ALA A 33 25.60 6.68 -10.01
N ARG A 34 26.67 6.89 -10.79
CA ARG A 34 26.52 7.27 -12.20
C ARG A 34 25.74 6.23 -13.01
N ALA A 35 26.14 4.96 -12.93
CA ALA A 35 25.48 3.87 -13.66
C ALA A 35 24.02 3.67 -13.18
N ARG A 36 23.77 3.83 -11.87
CA ARG A 36 22.42 3.79 -11.29
C ARG A 36 21.56 4.95 -11.81
N GLY A 37 22.11 6.16 -11.90
CA GLY A 37 21.44 7.33 -12.46
C GLY A 37 21.06 7.15 -13.94
N GLU A 38 21.97 6.61 -14.75
CA GLU A 38 21.70 6.26 -16.15
C GLU A 38 20.58 5.19 -16.26
N THR A 39 20.60 4.17 -15.38
CA THR A 39 19.55 3.14 -15.31
C THR A 39 18.19 3.72 -14.90
N LEU A 40 18.18 4.67 -13.96
CA LEU A 40 16.97 5.37 -13.51
C LEU A 40 16.34 6.17 -14.65
N ILE A 41 17.14 6.94 -15.39
CA ILE A 41 16.64 7.70 -16.54
C ILE A 41 16.09 6.77 -17.62
N ALA A 42 16.80 5.69 -17.95
CA ALA A 42 16.32 4.70 -18.90
C ALA A 42 14.99 4.07 -18.45
N THR A 43 14.83 3.79 -17.15
CA THR A 43 13.58 3.24 -16.59
C THR A 43 12.43 4.23 -16.65
N ILE A 44 12.67 5.51 -16.32
CA ILE A 44 11.66 6.58 -16.45
C ILE A 44 11.22 6.71 -17.91
N THR A 45 12.19 6.71 -18.83
CA THR A 45 11.96 6.81 -20.28
C THR A 45 11.10 5.65 -20.78
N ASP A 46 11.47 4.40 -20.46
CA ASP A 46 10.72 3.19 -20.85
C ASP A 46 9.27 3.19 -20.31
N LEU A 47 9.07 3.64 -19.08
CA LEU A 47 7.72 3.73 -18.48
C LEU A 47 6.86 4.80 -19.15
N LEU A 48 7.45 5.94 -19.52
CA LEU A 48 6.74 7.00 -20.23
C LEU A 48 6.41 6.60 -21.67
N GLU A 49 7.33 5.96 -22.40
CA GLU A 49 7.08 5.49 -23.77
C GLU A 49 5.96 4.45 -23.86
N ARG A 50 5.79 3.64 -22.81
CA ARG A 50 4.74 2.62 -22.70
C ARG A 50 3.43 3.13 -22.09
N TRP A 51 3.30 4.45 -21.89
CA TRP A 51 2.09 5.01 -21.31
C TRP A 51 0.87 4.69 -22.17
N PRO A 52 -0.22 4.17 -21.59
CA PRO A 52 -1.40 3.74 -22.34
C PRO A 52 -2.13 4.90 -23.03
N GLY A 53 -2.66 4.60 -24.23
CA GLY A 53 -3.45 5.50 -25.06
C GLY A 53 -2.96 5.49 -26.51
N ASP A 54 -3.80 5.96 -27.43
CA ASP A 54 -3.48 6.02 -28.88
C ASP A 54 -2.58 7.20 -29.27
N SER A 55 -2.09 7.97 -28.29
CA SER A 55 -1.36 9.20 -28.53
C SER A 55 0.01 9.15 -27.86
N ASP A 56 1.04 9.14 -28.70
CA ASP A 56 2.45 9.38 -28.34
C ASP A 56 2.52 10.49 -27.27
N VAL A 57 3.30 10.27 -26.21
CA VAL A 57 3.51 11.23 -25.10
C VAL A 57 3.79 12.64 -25.61
N ARG A 58 4.47 12.76 -26.75
CA ARG A 58 4.80 14.03 -27.41
C ARG A 58 3.57 14.77 -27.93
N LEU A 59 2.51 14.05 -28.28
CA LEU A 59 1.23 14.61 -28.75
C LEU A 59 0.36 15.12 -27.60
N GLN A 60 0.73 14.82 -26.35
CA GLN A 60 0.02 15.28 -25.17
C GLN A 60 0.33 16.74 -24.85
N THR A 61 -0.61 17.39 -24.15
CA THR A 61 -0.37 18.72 -23.59
C THR A 61 0.80 18.68 -22.59
N ILE A 62 1.45 19.82 -22.38
CA ILE A 62 2.58 19.90 -21.43
C ILE A 62 2.12 19.56 -20.01
N ASP A 63 0.91 19.98 -19.62
CA ASP A 63 0.34 19.61 -18.33
C ASP A 63 0.17 18.09 -18.17
N ALA A 64 -0.32 17.43 -19.23
CA ALA A 64 -0.46 15.97 -19.25
C ALA A 64 0.90 15.28 -19.16
N ARG A 65 1.90 15.72 -19.91
CA ARG A 65 3.28 15.20 -19.82
C ARG A 65 3.87 15.35 -18.42
N LEU A 66 3.68 16.50 -17.79
CA LEU A 66 4.18 16.77 -16.45
C LEU A 66 3.46 15.90 -15.40
N ARG A 67 2.14 15.68 -15.55
CA ARG A 67 1.38 14.73 -14.73
C ARG A 67 1.89 13.30 -14.92
N MET A 68 2.14 12.86 -16.15
CA MET A 68 2.69 11.53 -16.45
C MET A 68 4.06 11.35 -15.81
N LEU A 69 4.94 12.35 -15.90
CA LEU A 69 6.25 12.35 -15.24
C LEU A 69 6.10 12.21 -13.72
N PHE A 70 5.31 13.05 -13.06
CA PHE A 70 5.13 12.96 -11.61
C PHE A 70 4.48 11.65 -11.16
N ASN A 71 3.50 11.14 -11.90
CA ASN A 71 2.91 9.83 -11.62
C ASN A 71 3.96 8.71 -11.76
N THR A 72 4.81 8.76 -12.79
CA THR A 72 5.91 7.79 -12.97
C THR A 72 6.88 7.83 -11.79
N LEU A 73 7.36 9.03 -11.43
CA LEU A 73 8.28 9.24 -10.30
C LEU A 73 7.67 8.81 -8.95
N ALA A 74 6.35 8.93 -8.81
CA ALA A 74 5.64 8.54 -7.60
C ALA A 74 5.43 7.04 -7.44
N GLY A 75 5.60 6.25 -8.52
CA GLY A 75 5.27 4.82 -8.57
C GLY A 75 3.85 4.52 -9.07
N TYR A 76 3.22 5.45 -9.79
CA TYR A 76 1.87 5.36 -10.36
C TYR A 76 1.83 5.55 -11.89
N PRO A 77 2.77 5.04 -12.71
CA PRO A 77 2.60 5.08 -14.14
C PRO A 77 1.33 4.30 -14.54
N GLU A 78 0.58 4.81 -15.50
CA GLU A 78 -0.49 4.00 -16.08
C GLU A 78 0.11 2.89 -16.94
N LEU A 79 -0.47 1.69 -16.84
CA LEU A 79 0.02 0.49 -17.51
C LEU A 79 -0.94 0.08 -18.63
N ALA A 80 -0.39 -0.03 -19.84
CA ALA A 80 -1.10 -0.53 -21.02
C ALA A 80 -1.49 -2.02 -20.88
N PRO A 81 -2.60 -2.48 -21.48
CA PRO A 81 -3.52 -1.74 -22.34
C PRO A 81 -4.73 -1.10 -21.62
N ARG A 82 -4.84 -1.22 -20.29
CA ARG A 82 -6.08 -0.89 -19.55
C ARG A 82 -5.95 0.30 -18.59
N SER A 83 -4.91 1.12 -18.74
CA SER A 83 -4.61 2.24 -17.84
C SER A 83 -4.67 1.84 -16.37
N ARG A 84 -4.03 0.71 -16.02
CA ARG A 84 -4.00 0.21 -14.63
C ARG A 84 -2.80 0.75 -13.90
N LEU A 85 -2.88 0.90 -12.57
CA LEU A 85 -1.75 1.31 -11.75
C LEU A 85 -0.93 0.10 -11.30
N PRO A 86 0.36 0.25 -10.93
CA PRO A 86 1.20 -0.86 -10.49
C PRO A 86 0.60 -1.71 -9.37
N PHE A 87 -0.07 -1.05 -8.41
CA PHE A 87 -0.74 -1.72 -7.30
C PHE A 87 -1.96 -2.55 -7.69
N GLU A 88 -2.57 -2.27 -8.85
CA GLU A 88 -3.70 -3.07 -9.36
C GLU A 88 -3.24 -4.35 -10.06
N GLU A 89 -1.97 -4.39 -10.48
CA GLU A 89 -1.36 -5.50 -11.21
C GLU A 89 0.07 -5.75 -10.72
N PRO A 90 0.25 -6.08 -9.43
CA PRO A 90 1.58 -6.16 -8.81
C PRO A 90 2.48 -7.20 -9.49
N PHE A 91 1.89 -8.25 -10.07
CA PHE A 91 2.64 -9.33 -10.74
C PHE A 91 3.20 -8.97 -12.12
N ARG A 92 2.86 -7.81 -12.70
CA ARG A 92 3.43 -7.38 -13.98
C ARG A 92 4.86 -6.88 -13.80
N ALA A 93 5.74 -7.27 -14.71
CA ALA A 93 7.13 -6.79 -14.72
C ALA A 93 7.23 -5.25 -14.77
N THR A 94 6.30 -4.57 -15.46
CA THR A 94 6.24 -3.10 -15.48
C THR A 94 5.84 -2.51 -14.13
N SER A 95 5.01 -3.20 -13.34
CA SER A 95 4.66 -2.79 -11.99
C SER A 95 5.86 -2.88 -11.07
N ASP A 96 6.58 -4.01 -11.09
CA ASP A 96 7.82 -4.15 -10.31
C ASP A 96 8.85 -3.09 -10.65
N ARG A 97 9.07 -2.83 -11.95
CA ARG A 97 9.96 -1.75 -12.41
C ARG A 97 9.56 -0.39 -11.86
N ALA A 98 8.26 -0.07 -11.85
CA ALA A 98 7.77 1.18 -11.29
C ALA A 98 7.96 1.26 -9.77
N LEU A 99 7.78 0.14 -9.05
CA LEU A 99 8.02 0.06 -7.61
C LEU A 99 9.51 0.11 -7.26
N GLU A 100 10.37 -0.48 -8.09
CA GLU A 100 11.82 -0.40 -7.94
C GLU A 100 12.32 1.03 -8.19
N LEU A 101 11.84 1.67 -9.27
CA LEU A 101 12.14 3.06 -9.59
C LEU A 101 11.82 3.99 -8.41
N THR A 102 10.61 3.86 -7.82
CA THR A 102 10.17 4.75 -6.74
C THR A 102 10.95 4.51 -5.44
N LEU A 103 11.27 3.26 -5.10
CA LEU A 103 12.11 2.91 -3.94
C LEU A 103 13.54 3.41 -4.10
N GLU A 104 14.10 3.27 -5.30
CA GLU A 104 15.45 3.70 -5.66
C GLU A 104 15.56 5.22 -5.60
N LEU A 105 14.64 5.96 -6.24
CA LEU A 105 14.61 7.43 -6.16
C LEU A 105 14.40 7.95 -4.73
N ASP A 106 13.68 7.23 -3.88
CA ASP A 106 13.53 7.58 -2.46
C ASP A 106 14.78 7.26 -1.62
N SER A 107 15.61 6.33 -2.07
CA SER A 107 16.92 6.05 -1.47
C SER A 107 18.00 7.05 -1.91
N TRP A 108 17.78 7.73 -3.05
CA TRP A 108 18.72 8.68 -3.65
C TRP A 108 18.79 10.00 -2.87
N PRO A 109 19.98 10.58 -2.60
CA PRO A 109 20.10 11.87 -1.90
C PRO A 109 19.33 13.01 -2.55
N ALA A 110 18.46 13.67 -1.78
CA ALA A 110 17.89 14.96 -2.15
C ALA A 110 18.98 16.03 -2.29
N LEU A 111 18.77 17.01 -3.16
CA LEU A 111 19.66 18.15 -3.31
C LEU A 111 19.67 19.00 -2.02
N ALA A 112 18.50 19.34 -1.49
CA ALA A 112 18.37 20.16 -0.27
C ALA A 112 18.60 19.37 1.04
N GLY A 113 18.93 18.08 0.94
CA GLY A 113 19.25 17.19 2.06
C GLY A 113 18.03 16.69 2.87
N GLY A 114 18.28 15.72 3.74
CA GLY A 114 17.32 15.23 4.76
C GLY A 114 16.29 14.20 4.28
N HIS A 115 16.01 14.12 2.98
CA HIS A 115 15.01 13.19 2.42
C HIS A 115 15.51 12.57 1.10
N GLY A 116 14.69 11.71 0.49
CA GLY A 116 14.99 11.11 -0.82
C GLY A 116 14.70 12.07 -1.98
N LEU A 117 15.40 11.91 -3.12
CA LEU A 117 15.17 12.69 -4.34
C LEU A 117 13.73 12.59 -4.82
N ARG A 118 13.11 11.41 -4.71
CA ARG A 118 11.68 11.22 -4.97
C ARG A 118 10.84 12.21 -4.16
N ALA A 119 11.06 12.27 -2.85
CA ALA A 119 10.24 13.09 -1.96
C ALA A 119 10.42 14.59 -2.27
N GLU A 120 11.62 15.00 -2.66
CA GLU A 120 11.89 16.37 -3.12
C GLU A 120 11.19 16.71 -4.45
N LEU A 121 11.18 15.79 -5.42
CA LEU A 121 10.45 15.97 -6.67
C LEU A 121 8.93 16.01 -6.44
N LEU A 122 8.42 15.17 -5.54
CA LEU A 122 7.00 15.17 -5.15
C LEU A 122 6.61 16.42 -4.36
N TRP A 123 7.54 16.98 -3.60
CA TRP A 123 7.35 18.31 -3.01
C TRP A 123 7.14 19.37 -4.11
N LEU A 124 7.89 19.35 -5.23
CA LEU A 124 7.65 20.28 -6.34
C LEU A 124 6.24 20.14 -6.94
N ASP A 125 5.70 18.93 -7.10
CA ASP A 125 4.31 18.72 -7.55
C ASP A 125 3.31 19.32 -6.55
N ALA A 126 3.53 19.11 -5.24
CA ALA A 126 2.66 19.65 -4.19
C ALA A 126 2.65 21.19 -4.18
N ILE A 127 3.82 21.80 -4.40
CA ILE A 127 4.01 23.25 -4.53
C ILE A 127 3.33 23.79 -5.78
N ARG A 128 3.52 23.14 -6.92
CA ARG A 128 2.87 23.51 -8.18
C ARG A 128 1.35 23.55 -8.04
N ARG A 129 0.80 22.63 -7.23
CA ARG A 129 -0.64 22.48 -6.98
C ARG A 129 -1.12 23.21 -5.73
N SER A 130 -0.29 24.04 -5.10
CA SER A 130 -0.69 24.84 -3.94
C SER A 130 -1.70 25.93 -4.32
N HIS A 131 -2.44 26.41 -3.32
CA HIS A 131 -3.35 27.52 -3.50
C HIS A 131 -3.16 28.57 -2.40
N PRO A 132 -2.68 29.79 -2.72
CA PRO A 132 -2.26 30.25 -4.05
C PRO A 132 -0.99 29.51 -4.56
N PRO A 133 -0.74 29.50 -5.88
CA PRO A 133 0.50 28.95 -6.42
C PRO A 133 1.70 29.78 -5.95
N VAL A 134 2.78 29.11 -5.54
CA VAL A 134 4.01 29.77 -5.03
C VAL A 134 4.75 30.56 -6.11
N CYS A 135 4.69 30.08 -7.35
CA CYS A 135 5.28 30.72 -8.52
C CYS A 135 4.19 30.99 -9.55
N PRO A 136 3.28 31.97 -9.32
CA PRO A 136 2.12 32.21 -10.18
C PRO A 136 2.48 32.61 -11.61
N LEU A 137 3.71 33.11 -11.81
CA LEU A 137 4.22 33.56 -13.11
C LEU A 137 4.90 32.45 -13.91
N LEU A 138 5.14 31.27 -13.33
CA LEU A 138 5.84 30.20 -14.02
C LEU A 138 4.87 29.47 -14.96
N ALA A 139 5.13 29.54 -16.26
CA ALA A 139 4.31 28.84 -17.25
C ALA A 139 4.45 27.31 -17.08
N THR A 140 3.44 26.55 -17.54
CA THR A 140 3.46 25.09 -17.45
C THR A 140 4.67 24.45 -18.15
N VAL A 141 5.16 25.07 -19.23
CA VAL A 141 6.36 24.62 -19.95
C VAL A 141 7.62 24.77 -19.09
N ASP A 142 7.74 25.88 -18.36
CA ASP A 142 8.88 26.15 -17.49
C ASP A 142 8.86 25.23 -16.26
N TRP A 143 7.69 24.81 -15.79
CA TRP A 143 7.57 23.79 -14.75
C TRP A 143 8.17 22.45 -15.18
N LEU A 144 7.94 22.01 -16.43
CA LEU A 144 8.52 20.77 -16.92
C LEU A 144 10.04 20.87 -17.01
N ALA A 145 10.56 21.98 -17.53
CA ALA A 145 12.00 22.24 -17.56
C ALA A 145 12.62 22.29 -16.16
N LEU A 146 11.94 22.96 -15.21
CA LEU A 146 12.37 23.05 -13.81
C LEU A 146 12.47 21.67 -13.16
N VAL A 147 11.45 20.83 -13.32
CA VAL A 147 11.41 19.48 -12.72
C VAL A 147 12.47 18.57 -13.33
N LEU A 148 12.68 18.64 -14.65
CA LEU A 148 13.74 17.88 -15.32
C LEU A 148 15.13 18.35 -14.89
N GLY A 149 15.35 19.66 -14.81
CA GLY A 149 16.60 20.21 -14.29
C GLY A 149 16.87 19.77 -12.84
N TRP A 150 15.83 19.71 -12.01
CA TRP A 150 15.91 19.23 -10.63
C TRP A 150 16.24 17.74 -10.53
N LEU A 151 15.57 16.90 -11.34
CA LEU A 151 15.84 15.47 -11.43
C LEU A 151 17.29 15.22 -11.86
N LEU A 152 17.74 15.86 -12.94
CA LEU A 152 19.10 15.68 -13.48
C LEU A 152 20.17 16.19 -12.52
N ALA A 153 19.93 17.33 -11.85
CA ALA A 153 20.81 17.82 -10.80
C ALA A 153 20.88 16.84 -9.63
N GLY A 154 19.73 16.31 -9.17
CA GLY A 154 19.66 15.32 -8.10
C GLY A 154 20.47 14.06 -8.42
N LEU A 155 20.33 13.53 -9.63
CA LEU A 155 21.10 12.37 -10.09
C LEU A 155 22.60 12.69 -10.30
N ALA A 156 22.95 13.92 -10.64
CA ALA A 156 24.36 14.31 -10.79
C ALA A 156 25.05 14.59 -9.46
N ALA A 157 24.33 15.04 -8.42
CA ALA A 157 24.92 15.52 -7.18
C ALA A 157 25.87 14.51 -6.50
N PRO A 158 25.55 13.20 -6.39
CA PRO A 158 26.45 12.22 -5.77
C PRO A 158 27.72 11.94 -6.58
N THR A 159 27.68 12.10 -7.91
CA THR A 159 28.74 11.64 -8.82
C THR A 159 29.91 12.62 -8.94
N ARG A 160 29.78 13.85 -8.41
CA ARG A 160 30.70 14.98 -8.63
C ARG A 160 30.91 15.39 -10.10
N SER A 161 30.44 14.61 -11.08
CA SER A 161 30.34 15.03 -12.48
C SER A 161 29.36 16.19 -12.63
N GLY A 162 29.52 16.97 -13.71
CA GLY A 162 28.48 17.90 -14.13
C GLY A 162 27.21 17.15 -14.54
N PRO A 163 26.04 17.80 -14.49
CA PRO A 163 24.83 17.22 -15.05
C PRO A 163 25.07 16.94 -16.52
N ARG A 164 24.90 15.68 -16.94
CA ARG A 164 24.79 15.34 -18.36
C ARG A 164 23.31 15.32 -18.67
N THR A 165 22.91 16.15 -19.62
CA THR A 165 21.57 16.10 -20.19
C THR A 165 21.41 14.76 -20.88
N ASP A 166 20.52 13.93 -20.36
CA ASP A 166 20.14 12.73 -21.05
C ASP A 166 19.15 13.09 -22.15
N LEU A 167 19.58 12.96 -23.40
CA LEU A 167 18.78 13.27 -24.56
C LEU A 167 17.54 12.36 -24.63
N LEU A 168 17.59 11.14 -24.08
CA LEU A 168 16.50 10.17 -24.19
C LEU A 168 15.23 10.64 -23.47
N LEU A 169 15.36 11.13 -22.24
CA LEU A 169 14.19 11.60 -21.48
C LEU A 169 13.57 12.87 -22.10
N LEU A 170 14.43 13.77 -22.60
CA LEU A 170 13.97 14.95 -23.33
C LEU A 170 13.27 14.57 -24.64
N ASP A 171 13.76 13.53 -25.33
CA ASP A 171 13.18 13.04 -26.58
C ASP A 171 11.82 12.40 -26.38
N VAL A 172 11.53 11.82 -25.22
CA VAL A 172 10.18 11.33 -24.90
C VAL A 172 9.23 12.47 -24.56
N LEU A 173 9.73 13.49 -23.84
CA LEU A 173 8.89 14.55 -23.31
C LEU A 173 8.73 15.75 -24.23
N TYR A 174 9.59 15.95 -25.22
CA TYR A 174 9.53 17.09 -26.14
C TYR A 174 9.65 16.64 -27.59
N ASP A 175 8.90 17.28 -28.49
CA ASP A 175 9.22 17.22 -29.90
C ASP A 175 10.58 17.90 -30.18
N PRO A 176 11.23 17.60 -31.32
CA PRO A 176 12.57 18.13 -31.60
C PRO A 176 12.70 19.67 -31.55
N ARG A 177 11.64 20.42 -31.89
CA ARG A 177 11.65 21.88 -31.86
C ARG A 177 11.50 22.40 -30.43
N ALA A 178 10.54 21.85 -29.68
CA ALA A 178 10.36 22.19 -28.27
C ALA A 178 11.62 21.84 -27.46
N ARG A 179 12.26 20.69 -27.75
CA ARG A 179 13.53 20.28 -27.14
C ARG A 179 14.63 21.30 -27.34
N ALA A 180 14.81 21.82 -28.57
CA ALA A 180 15.84 22.81 -28.86
C ALA A 180 15.70 24.10 -28.04
N ILE A 181 14.46 24.45 -27.66
CA ILE A 181 14.16 25.62 -26.82
C ILE A 181 14.32 25.28 -25.33
N GLN A 182 13.88 24.10 -24.91
CA GLN A 182 13.76 23.74 -23.50
C GLN A 182 15.04 23.16 -22.92
N GLN A 183 15.88 22.51 -23.74
CA GLN A 183 17.13 21.92 -23.28
C GLN A 183 18.10 22.93 -22.64
N PRO A 184 18.35 24.12 -23.21
CA PRO A 184 19.17 25.14 -22.55
C PRO A 184 18.63 25.55 -21.17
N ILE A 185 17.31 25.60 -21.00
CA ILE A 185 16.65 25.95 -19.73
C ILE A 185 16.84 24.83 -18.71
N VAL A 186 16.67 23.56 -19.13
CA VAL A 186 16.91 22.38 -18.28
C VAL A 186 18.37 22.35 -17.82
N ASP A 187 19.31 22.60 -18.72
CA ASP A 187 20.75 22.60 -18.46
C ASP A 187 21.15 23.74 -17.51
N GLU A 188 20.57 24.93 -17.70
CA GLU A 188 20.74 26.08 -16.81
C GLU A 188 20.26 25.76 -15.39
N VAL A 189 19.03 25.26 -15.24
CA VAL A 189 18.45 24.87 -13.94
C VAL A 189 19.31 23.80 -13.27
N ALA A 190 19.68 22.74 -14.00
CA ALA A 190 20.46 21.64 -13.45
C ALA A 190 21.85 22.10 -12.99
N SER A 191 22.54 22.90 -13.81
CA SER A 191 23.87 23.43 -13.49
C SER A 191 23.84 24.33 -12.26
N TRP A 192 22.84 25.21 -12.19
CA TRP A 192 22.62 26.09 -11.05
C TRP A 192 22.37 25.29 -9.76
N LEU A 193 21.47 24.31 -9.79
CA LEU A 193 21.16 23.46 -8.64
C LEU A 193 22.37 22.65 -8.16
N VAL A 194 23.17 22.10 -9.07
CA VAL A 194 24.41 21.38 -8.72
C VAL A 194 25.42 22.32 -8.06
N ALA A 195 25.56 23.54 -8.56
CA ALA A 195 26.42 24.55 -7.95
C ALA A 195 25.93 24.92 -6.54
N ALA A 196 24.63 25.17 -6.39
CA ALA A 196 24.00 25.50 -5.11
C ALA A 196 24.12 24.37 -4.07
N ALA A 197 23.95 23.11 -4.50
CA ALA A 197 24.10 21.94 -3.62
C ALA A 197 25.54 21.74 -3.13
N ARG A 198 26.55 22.17 -3.92
CA ARG A 198 27.97 22.09 -3.55
C ARG A 198 28.45 23.28 -2.72
N ALA A 199 27.75 24.41 -2.78
CA ALA A 199 28.10 25.59 -2.02
C ALA A 199 28.03 25.32 -0.51
N PRO A 200 28.96 25.85 0.31
CA PRO A 200 28.84 25.81 1.77
C PRO A 200 27.51 26.43 2.22
N LEU A 201 26.82 25.80 3.18
CA LEU A 201 25.54 26.32 3.71
C LEU A 201 25.65 27.76 4.24
N SER A 202 26.80 28.12 4.82
CA SER A 202 27.07 29.50 5.28
C SER A 202 27.03 30.52 4.14
N SER A 203 27.51 30.14 2.95
CA SER A 203 27.52 31.02 1.78
C SER A 203 26.14 31.18 1.12
N ALA A 204 25.21 30.25 1.35
CA ALA A 204 23.87 30.29 0.76
C ALA A 204 22.99 31.40 1.38
N ALA A 205 23.29 31.82 2.61
CA ALA A 205 22.55 32.89 3.31
C ALA A 205 22.92 34.30 2.83
N ASP A 206 24.15 34.49 2.32
CA ASP A 206 24.72 35.82 2.05
C ASP A 206 24.44 36.34 0.63
N GLY A 207 23.33 35.92 0.01
CA GLY A 207 22.84 36.51 -1.23
C GLY A 207 23.60 36.06 -2.47
N TRP A 208 23.50 34.78 -2.81
CA TRP A 208 23.87 34.31 -4.15
C TRP A 208 23.10 35.11 -5.20
N PHE A 209 23.85 35.89 -6.00
CA PHE A 209 23.34 36.78 -7.03
C PHE A 209 22.28 36.09 -7.88
N VAL A 210 21.12 36.73 -8.02
CA VAL A 210 20.22 36.47 -9.15
C VAL A 210 21.07 36.73 -10.39
N ALA A 211 21.40 35.68 -11.14
CA ALA A 211 22.10 35.86 -12.40
C ALA A 211 21.21 36.74 -13.28
N LEU A 212 21.65 37.97 -13.55
CA LEU A 212 20.96 38.87 -14.48
C LEU A 212 20.87 38.14 -15.83
N GLY A 213 19.64 37.93 -16.31
CA GLY A 213 19.38 37.19 -17.54
C GLY A 213 19.01 35.71 -17.37
N ALA A 214 18.89 35.20 -16.13
CA ALA A 214 18.44 33.84 -15.88
C ALA A 214 17.01 33.60 -16.38
N SER A 215 16.73 32.40 -16.89
CA SER A 215 15.37 32.01 -17.28
C SER A 215 14.40 32.06 -16.08
N ALA A 216 13.09 32.17 -16.37
CA ALA A 216 12.06 32.13 -15.32
C ALA A 216 12.12 30.82 -14.51
N ALA A 217 12.45 29.70 -15.15
CA ALA A 217 12.65 28.41 -14.49
C ALA A 217 13.85 28.42 -13.53
N ALA A 218 14.98 29.01 -13.92
CA ALA A 218 16.16 29.13 -13.05
C ALA A 218 15.90 30.03 -11.84
N GLN A 219 15.21 31.17 -12.03
CA GLN A 219 14.79 32.04 -10.94
C GLN A 219 13.83 31.33 -9.97
N ALA A 220 12.87 30.56 -10.51
CA ALA A 220 11.96 29.76 -9.70
C ALA A 220 12.69 28.64 -8.96
N ALA A 221 13.64 27.96 -9.60
CA ALA A 221 14.48 26.94 -8.96
C ALA A 221 15.25 27.54 -7.78
N GLN A 222 15.79 28.75 -7.92
CA GLN A 222 16.44 29.48 -6.83
C GLN A 222 15.51 29.79 -5.65
N ALA A 223 14.32 30.32 -5.94
CA ALA A 223 13.33 30.62 -4.91
C ALA A 223 12.89 29.34 -4.16
N LEU A 224 12.60 28.26 -4.91
CA LEU A 224 12.17 26.99 -4.34
C LEU A 224 13.27 26.29 -3.55
N TRP A 225 14.51 26.31 -4.05
CA TRP A 225 15.68 25.82 -3.32
C TRP A 225 15.83 26.50 -1.96
N THR A 226 15.74 27.83 -1.96
CA THR A 226 15.84 28.64 -0.74
C THR A 226 14.71 28.32 0.23
N ALA A 227 13.47 28.19 -0.27
CA ALA A 227 12.32 27.81 0.55
C ALA A 227 12.50 26.41 1.16
N ARG A 228 13.01 25.44 0.37
CA ARG A 228 13.27 24.07 0.81
C ARG A 228 14.35 24.02 1.88
N LEU A 229 15.47 24.71 1.70
CA LEU A 229 16.54 24.82 2.70
C LEU A 229 16.05 25.47 4.00
N ALA A 230 15.21 26.50 3.89
CA ALA A 230 14.62 27.17 5.04
C ALA A 230 13.57 26.31 5.77
N ARG A 231 13.24 25.12 5.27
CA ARG A 231 12.12 24.27 5.72
C ARG A 231 10.83 25.09 5.85
N ARG A 232 10.63 26.02 4.92
CA ARG A 232 9.40 26.80 4.81
C ARG A 232 8.56 26.14 3.75
N THR A 233 7.62 25.30 4.15
CA THR A 233 6.66 24.80 3.18
C THR A 233 5.43 25.71 3.15
N PRO A 234 4.98 26.15 1.97
CA PRO A 234 3.70 26.83 1.82
C PRO A 234 2.51 25.88 2.02
N LEU A 235 2.76 24.61 2.37
CA LEU A 235 1.76 23.59 2.63
C LEU A 235 1.27 23.60 4.09
N GLN A 236 1.81 24.46 4.95
CA GLN A 236 1.46 24.53 6.39
C GLN A 236 -0.04 24.74 6.66
N ASN A 237 -0.76 25.37 5.73
CA ASN A 237 -2.19 25.64 5.86
C ASN A 237 -3.07 24.54 5.25
N ASP A 238 -2.49 23.53 4.60
CA ASP A 238 -3.25 22.47 3.97
C ASP A 238 -3.83 21.54 5.04
N GLY A 239 -5.13 21.23 4.89
CA GLY A 239 -5.74 20.17 5.69
C GLY A 239 -5.38 18.78 5.16
N THR A 240 -5.80 17.74 5.86
CA THR A 240 -5.73 16.37 5.35
C THR A 240 -7.11 15.89 4.91
N LEU A 241 -7.21 15.42 3.67
CA LEU A 241 -8.34 14.65 3.17
C LEU A 241 -8.07 13.16 3.42
N ASP A 242 -9.01 12.45 4.01
CA ASP A 242 -8.91 11.02 4.37
C ASP A 242 -10.14 10.29 3.82
N VAL A 243 -9.93 9.44 2.81
CA VAL A 243 -10.92 8.52 2.27
C VAL A 243 -10.63 7.15 2.83
N GLN A 244 -11.57 6.59 3.58
CA GLN A 244 -11.39 5.31 4.28
C GLN A 244 -12.61 4.42 4.10
N PHE A 245 -12.37 3.20 3.63
CA PHE A 245 -13.33 2.10 3.68
C PHE A 245 -13.30 1.45 5.07
N HIS A 246 -14.48 1.15 5.60
CA HIS A 246 -14.68 0.57 6.93
C HIS A 246 -15.24 -0.82 6.78
N HIS A 247 -14.93 -1.68 7.74
CA HIS A 247 -15.48 -3.05 7.80
C HIS A 247 -15.22 -3.86 6.53
N ILE A 248 -14.09 -3.63 5.83
CA ILE A 248 -13.72 -4.38 4.62
C ILE A 248 -13.75 -5.88 4.88
N GLN A 249 -13.14 -6.32 5.97
CA GLN A 249 -13.06 -7.74 6.33
C GLN A 249 -14.44 -8.38 6.53
N PRO A 250 -15.33 -7.87 7.41
CA PRO A 250 -16.72 -8.32 7.45
C PRO A 250 -17.41 -8.27 6.08
N TRP A 251 -17.28 -7.16 5.35
CA TRP A 251 -17.95 -6.94 4.07
C TRP A 251 -17.53 -7.94 2.98
N LEU A 252 -16.25 -8.32 2.93
CA LEU A 252 -15.71 -9.34 2.01
C LEU A 252 -16.30 -10.73 2.29
N PHE A 253 -16.70 -11.00 3.52
CA PHE A 253 -17.11 -12.33 4.00
C PHE A 253 -18.52 -12.35 4.62
N GLU A 254 -19.35 -11.35 4.32
CA GLU A 254 -20.68 -11.15 4.92
C GLU A 254 -21.65 -12.31 4.63
N ASP A 255 -21.51 -12.98 3.47
CA ASP A 255 -22.37 -14.09 3.05
C ASP A 255 -21.60 -15.42 3.07
N GLU A 256 -21.39 -15.94 4.28
CA GLU A 256 -20.80 -17.29 4.51
C GLU A 256 -21.67 -18.42 3.94
N GLU A 257 -22.94 -18.15 3.62
CA GLU A 257 -23.89 -19.13 3.09
C GLU A 257 -23.68 -19.46 1.61
N ALA A 258 -23.02 -18.60 0.83
CA ALA A 258 -22.79 -18.83 -0.60
C ALA A 258 -21.69 -19.88 -0.84
N ASP A 259 -22.02 -20.96 -1.55
CA ASP A 259 -21.07 -22.08 -1.83
C ASP A 259 -19.92 -21.70 -2.80
N ASP A 260 -19.94 -20.51 -3.42
CA ASP A 260 -18.95 -20.05 -4.41
C ASP A 260 -17.95 -19.03 -3.83
N LEU A 261 -17.31 -19.38 -2.71
CA LEU A 261 -16.29 -18.53 -2.08
C LEU A 261 -14.95 -18.47 -2.84
N GLY A 262 -14.87 -19.14 -3.99
CA GLY A 262 -13.92 -18.75 -5.02
C GLY A 262 -14.35 -17.39 -5.59
N ALA A 263 -15.47 -17.34 -6.30
CA ALA A 263 -15.84 -16.15 -7.04
C ALA A 263 -16.24 -14.95 -6.16
N ALA A 264 -17.05 -15.13 -5.12
CA ALA A 264 -17.59 -13.97 -4.38
C ALA A 264 -16.50 -13.10 -3.70
N PRO A 265 -15.57 -13.62 -2.88
CA PRO A 265 -14.49 -12.83 -2.28
C PRO A 265 -13.54 -12.24 -3.32
N ARG A 266 -13.24 -13.00 -4.39
CA ARG A 266 -12.44 -12.49 -5.52
C ARG A 266 -13.12 -11.28 -6.15
N GLY A 267 -14.41 -11.38 -6.47
CA GLY A 267 -15.14 -10.29 -7.08
C GLY A 267 -15.35 -9.11 -6.12
N ALA A 268 -15.51 -9.36 -4.82
CA ALA A 268 -15.55 -8.33 -3.80
C ALA A 268 -14.21 -7.58 -3.69
N SER A 269 -13.09 -8.31 -3.70
CA SER A 269 -11.73 -7.74 -3.76
C SER A 269 -11.51 -6.94 -5.04
N ASP A 270 -11.86 -7.51 -6.20
CA ASP A 270 -11.74 -6.86 -7.51
C ASP A 270 -12.57 -5.57 -7.58
N LEU A 271 -13.77 -5.60 -7.02
CA LEU A 271 -14.66 -4.46 -6.91
C LEU A 271 -14.07 -3.38 -6.01
N LEU A 272 -13.64 -3.74 -4.79
CA LEU A 272 -13.02 -2.81 -3.85
C LEU A 272 -11.77 -2.16 -4.45
N GLU A 273 -10.87 -2.95 -5.05
CA GLU A 273 -9.66 -2.40 -5.69
C GLU A 273 -10.01 -1.53 -6.89
N THR A 274 -11.03 -1.89 -7.67
CA THR A 274 -11.46 -1.04 -8.79
C THR A 274 -12.01 0.30 -8.32
N VAL A 275 -12.80 0.30 -7.24
CA VAL A 275 -13.36 1.51 -6.63
C VAL A 275 -12.24 2.36 -6.04
N LEU A 276 -11.36 1.76 -5.23
CA LEU A 276 -10.23 2.43 -4.60
C LEU A 276 -9.31 3.03 -5.67
N SER A 277 -9.02 2.28 -6.74
CA SER A 277 -8.25 2.76 -7.88
C SER A 277 -8.92 3.95 -8.58
N ALA A 278 -10.22 3.89 -8.86
CA ALA A 278 -10.94 4.99 -9.50
C ALA A 278 -10.83 6.26 -8.64
N VAL A 279 -11.08 6.14 -7.33
CA VAL A 279 -10.93 7.25 -6.38
C VAL A 279 -9.48 7.73 -6.33
N ARG A 280 -8.50 6.82 -6.28
CA ARG A 280 -7.07 7.14 -6.29
C ARG A 280 -6.69 7.96 -7.52
N ARG A 281 -7.11 7.55 -8.72
CA ARG A 281 -6.84 8.30 -9.96
C ARG A 281 -7.47 9.68 -9.95
N THR A 282 -8.72 9.79 -9.50
CA THR A 282 -9.38 11.09 -9.34
C THR A 282 -8.59 11.99 -8.39
N LEU A 283 -8.16 11.47 -7.25
CA LEU A 283 -7.38 12.25 -6.28
C LEU A 283 -5.98 12.60 -6.78
N LEU A 284 -5.30 11.69 -7.49
CA LEU A 284 -4.02 11.97 -8.14
C LEU A 284 -4.17 13.02 -9.25
N HIS A 285 -5.27 13.00 -10.00
CA HIS A 285 -5.57 14.02 -11.00
C HIS A 285 -5.78 15.38 -10.36
N GLU A 286 -6.66 15.44 -9.36
CA GLU A 286 -7.02 16.67 -8.68
C GLU A 286 -5.85 17.22 -7.86
N LEU A 287 -5.35 16.45 -6.90
CA LEU A 287 -4.36 16.90 -5.92
C LEU A 287 -2.91 16.60 -6.32
N GLY A 288 -2.66 15.67 -7.23
CA GLY A 288 -1.29 15.28 -7.60
C GLY A 288 -0.68 14.26 -6.63
N PRO A 289 0.27 13.43 -7.11
CA PRO A 289 0.97 12.46 -6.27
C PRO A 289 1.82 13.13 -5.17
N GLY A 290 2.24 14.38 -5.37
CA GLY A 290 3.00 15.14 -4.37
C GLY A 290 2.26 15.36 -3.05
N ARG A 291 0.93 15.24 -3.09
CA ARG A 291 0.05 15.44 -1.94
C ARG A 291 -0.38 14.13 -1.28
N LEU A 292 0.02 12.97 -1.79
CA LEU A 292 -0.37 11.66 -1.26
C LEU A 292 0.46 11.31 -0.01
N LEU A 293 -0.23 11.06 1.11
CA LEU A 293 0.34 10.70 2.41
C LEU A 293 0.20 9.21 2.75
N ILE A 294 -0.95 8.61 2.45
CA ILE A 294 -1.21 7.18 2.72
C ILE A 294 -1.93 6.58 1.53
N ASP A 295 -1.44 5.43 1.05
CA ASP A 295 -2.08 4.58 0.05
C ASP A 295 -1.93 3.10 0.44
N GLY A 296 -3.00 2.53 1.00
CA GLY A 296 -3.02 1.14 1.44
C GLY A 296 -4.16 0.85 2.42
N GLY A 297 -4.46 -0.44 2.62
CA GLY A 297 -5.44 -0.91 3.62
C GLY A 297 -6.84 -0.32 3.47
N GLY A 298 -7.28 -0.04 2.24
CA GLY A 298 -8.55 0.64 1.98
C GLY A 298 -8.59 2.10 2.43
N ARG A 299 -7.43 2.76 2.52
CA ARG A 299 -7.30 4.16 2.92
C ARG A 299 -6.47 4.94 1.92
N LEU A 300 -6.97 6.14 1.58
CA LEU A 300 -6.25 7.17 0.85
C LEU A 300 -6.20 8.42 1.71
N ARG A 301 -5.01 8.97 1.95
CA ARG A 301 -4.86 10.23 2.67
C ARG A 301 -4.05 11.21 1.84
N PHE A 302 -4.55 12.43 1.66
CA PHE A 302 -3.90 13.48 0.89
C PHE A 302 -3.82 14.80 1.68
N LEU A 303 -2.81 15.61 1.41
CA LEU A 303 -2.83 17.04 1.71
C LEU A 303 -3.80 17.74 0.77
N CYS A 304 -4.73 18.52 1.32
CA CYS A 304 -5.78 19.17 0.55
C CYS A 304 -5.89 20.64 0.95
N PRO A 305 -5.69 21.59 0.02
CA PRO A 305 -5.90 23.01 0.31
C PRO A 305 -7.36 23.24 0.67
N PRO A 306 -7.67 24.04 1.71
CA PRO A 306 -9.04 24.31 2.11
C PRO A 306 -9.94 24.78 0.95
N ALA A 307 -9.40 25.60 0.05
CA ALA A 307 -10.08 26.10 -1.13
C ALA A 307 -10.50 25.02 -2.15
N ARG A 308 -9.84 23.85 -2.14
CA ARG A 308 -10.13 22.73 -3.06
C ARG A 308 -11.00 21.65 -2.45
N ARG A 309 -11.32 21.74 -1.15
CA ARG A 309 -12.09 20.72 -0.43
C ARG A 309 -13.39 20.34 -1.14
N THR A 310 -14.24 21.31 -1.44
CA THR A 310 -15.57 21.06 -2.05
C THR A 310 -15.46 20.44 -3.43
N LEU A 311 -14.50 20.89 -4.24
CA LEU A 311 -14.22 20.33 -5.56
C LEU A 311 -13.82 18.86 -5.45
N VAL A 312 -12.88 18.54 -4.56
CA VAL A 312 -12.38 17.18 -4.39
C VAL A 312 -13.43 16.25 -3.79
N GLU A 313 -14.20 16.69 -2.78
CA GLU A 313 -15.31 15.91 -2.24
C GLU A 313 -16.37 15.59 -3.31
N THR A 314 -16.65 16.57 -4.19
CA THR A 314 -17.54 16.38 -5.34
C THR A 314 -16.96 15.38 -6.33
N ALA A 315 -15.68 15.54 -6.72
CA ALA A 315 -15.03 14.63 -7.65
C ALA A 315 -15.00 13.17 -7.14
N VAL A 316 -14.74 12.95 -5.85
CA VAL A 316 -14.79 11.60 -5.24
C VAL A 316 -16.21 11.04 -5.30
N ARG A 317 -17.23 11.82 -4.92
CA ARG A 317 -18.63 11.38 -4.99
C ARG A 317 -19.01 11.02 -6.43
N ASP A 318 -18.72 11.91 -7.37
CA ASP A 318 -19.06 11.74 -8.78
C ASP A 318 -18.33 10.51 -9.36
N THR A 319 -17.09 10.25 -8.92
CA THR A 319 -16.37 9.01 -9.27
C THR A 319 -17.14 7.77 -8.85
N ILE A 320 -17.67 7.74 -7.61
CA ILE A 320 -18.45 6.60 -7.10
C ILE A 320 -19.79 6.47 -7.85
N GLU A 321 -20.51 7.58 -8.04
CA GLU A 321 -21.79 7.59 -8.75
C GLU A 321 -21.65 7.12 -10.20
N GLN A 322 -20.52 7.42 -10.84
CA GLN A 322 -20.25 7.02 -12.21
C GLN A 322 -19.70 5.58 -12.33
N LEU A 323 -19.40 4.88 -11.23
CA LEU A 323 -18.76 3.56 -11.29
C LEU A 323 -19.53 2.55 -12.15
N LEU A 324 -20.85 2.46 -11.93
CA LEU A 324 -21.75 1.50 -12.56
C LEU A 324 -22.43 2.02 -13.82
N LEU A 325 -22.11 3.24 -14.29
CA LEU A 325 -22.57 3.66 -15.60
C LEU A 325 -21.91 2.80 -16.69
N PRO A 326 -22.53 2.61 -17.87
CA PRO A 326 -21.91 1.86 -18.98
C PRO A 326 -20.54 2.39 -19.38
N THR A 327 -20.37 3.72 -19.34
CA THR A 327 -19.10 4.41 -19.58
C THR A 327 -18.23 4.48 -18.32
N GLY A 328 -18.71 4.02 -17.17
CA GLY A 328 -18.02 3.99 -15.89
C GLY A 328 -16.87 2.99 -15.82
N VAL A 329 -16.06 3.08 -14.77
CA VAL A 329 -14.88 2.21 -14.61
C VAL A 329 -15.27 0.73 -14.49
N LEU A 330 -16.33 0.41 -13.72
CA LEU A 330 -16.80 -0.97 -13.61
C LEU A 330 -17.49 -1.43 -14.89
N GLY A 331 -18.29 -0.57 -15.52
CA GLY A 331 -18.95 -0.87 -16.80
C GLY A 331 -17.96 -1.24 -17.91
N ARG A 332 -16.83 -0.51 -18.01
CA ARG A 332 -15.75 -0.82 -18.95
C ARG A 332 -14.94 -2.06 -18.55
N ARG A 333 -14.74 -2.30 -17.25
CA ARG A 333 -13.93 -3.42 -16.76
C ARG A 333 -14.68 -4.76 -16.84
N PHE A 334 -15.99 -4.74 -16.66
CA PHE A 334 -16.86 -5.91 -16.65
C PHE A 334 -17.99 -5.72 -17.69
N PRO A 335 -17.68 -5.75 -19.00
CA PRO A 335 -18.70 -5.61 -20.04
C PRO A 335 -19.72 -6.75 -19.91
N GLY A 336 -21.01 -6.42 -20.08
CA GLY A 336 -22.11 -7.38 -19.93
C GLY A 336 -22.65 -7.50 -18.49
N PHE A 337 -21.85 -7.24 -17.46
CA PHE A 337 -22.29 -7.28 -16.05
C PHE A 337 -23.45 -6.31 -15.77
N LEU A 338 -23.38 -5.09 -16.29
CA LEU A 338 -24.45 -4.09 -16.15
C LEU A 338 -25.74 -4.52 -16.86
N HIS A 339 -25.62 -5.29 -17.95
CA HIS A 339 -26.77 -5.85 -18.64
C HIS A 339 -27.42 -6.95 -17.80
N SER A 340 -26.63 -7.89 -17.26
CA SER A 340 -27.12 -8.93 -16.33
C SER A 340 -27.88 -8.31 -15.15
N LEU A 341 -27.29 -7.27 -14.55
CA LEU A 341 -27.92 -6.48 -13.48
C LEU A 341 -29.29 -5.93 -13.84
N ALA A 342 -29.42 -5.32 -15.02
CA ALA A 342 -30.68 -4.76 -15.48
C ALA A 342 -31.71 -5.87 -15.75
N THR A 343 -31.29 -6.99 -16.35
CA THR A 343 -32.17 -8.12 -16.69
C THR A 343 -32.67 -8.92 -15.48
N GLU A 344 -31.90 -8.96 -14.39
CA GLU A 344 -32.30 -9.65 -13.15
C GLU A 344 -33.35 -8.89 -12.33
N GLY A 345 -33.82 -7.73 -12.80
CA GLY A 345 -34.77 -6.89 -12.07
C GLY A 345 -34.16 -6.26 -10.82
N ALA A 346 -32.82 -6.20 -10.71
CA ALA A 346 -32.12 -5.60 -9.57
C ALA A 346 -32.47 -4.12 -9.35
N LEU A 347 -32.95 -3.45 -10.40
CA LEU A 347 -33.39 -2.05 -10.40
C LEU A 347 -34.92 -1.88 -10.34
N GLY A 348 -35.65 -2.96 -10.10
CA GLY A 348 -37.12 -3.00 -10.14
C GLY A 348 -37.69 -3.04 -11.56
N ALA A 349 -39.02 -2.86 -11.68
CA ALA A 349 -39.69 -2.79 -12.97
C ALA A 349 -39.25 -1.54 -13.74
N LEU A 350 -38.77 -1.73 -14.98
CA LEU A 350 -38.33 -0.63 -15.82
C LEU A 350 -39.53 0.13 -16.41
N PRO A 351 -39.45 1.48 -16.53
CA PRO A 351 -40.43 2.27 -17.25
C PRO A 351 -40.62 1.80 -18.70
N VAL A 352 -41.81 2.02 -19.23
CA VAL A 352 -42.17 1.66 -20.61
C VAL A 352 -41.55 2.63 -21.62
N SER A 353 -41.44 3.92 -21.28
CA SER A 353 -40.86 4.92 -22.18
C SER A 353 -39.32 4.93 -22.11
N GLU A 354 -38.66 5.10 -23.25
CA GLU A 354 -37.19 5.10 -23.36
C GLU A 354 -36.49 6.23 -22.56
N PRO A 355 -36.96 7.50 -22.59
CA PRO A 355 -36.32 8.57 -21.83
C PRO A 355 -36.43 8.36 -20.32
N GLU A 356 -37.60 7.94 -19.83
CA GLU A 356 -37.80 7.65 -18.40
C GLU A 356 -37.02 6.41 -17.98
N ARG A 357 -36.92 5.40 -18.87
CA ARG A 357 -36.10 4.21 -18.64
C ARG A 357 -34.63 4.56 -18.47
N SER A 358 -34.07 5.41 -19.33
CA SER A 358 -32.68 5.85 -19.24
C SER A 358 -32.40 6.60 -17.92
N ALA A 359 -33.26 7.56 -17.57
CA ALA A 359 -33.14 8.30 -16.32
C ALA A 359 -33.32 7.40 -15.07
N HIS A 360 -34.25 6.44 -15.11
CA HIS A 360 -34.46 5.46 -14.04
C HIS A 360 -33.26 4.53 -13.86
N LEU A 361 -32.68 4.05 -14.96
CA LEU A 361 -31.46 3.25 -14.95
C LEU A 361 -30.29 4.03 -14.35
N ASP A 362 -30.09 5.29 -14.76
CA ASP A 362 -29.02 6.14 -14.23
C ASP A 362 -29.15 6.34 -12.71
N VAL A 363 -30.34 6.70 -12.23
CA VAL A 363 -30.59 6.86 -10.80
C VAL A 363 -30.41 5.53 -10.07
N GLY A 364 -30.97 4.44 -10.61
CA GLY A 364 -30.85 3.10 -10.05
C GLY A 364 -29.40 2.63 -9.94
N PHE A 365 -28.59 2.80 -10.99
CA PHE A 365 -27.17 2.45 -10.99
C PHE A 365 -26.36 3.27 -10.00
N ARG A 366 -26.60 4.59 -9.89
CA ARG A 366 -25.93 5.42 -8.89
C ARG A 366 -26.23 4.96 -7.46
N GLN A 367 -27.49 4.64 -7.18
CA GLN A 367 -27.90 4.16 -5.85
C GLN A 367 -27.33 2.77 -5.56
N LEU A 368 -27.29 1.88 -6.56
CA LEU A 368 -26.69 0.55 -6.45
C LEU A 368 -25.18 0.65 -6.21
N ALA A 369 -24.47 1.57 -6.87
CA ALA A 369 -23.02 1.74 -6.71
C ALA A 369 -22.62 1.93 -5.24
N TRP A 370 -23.39 2.73 -4.49
CA TRP A 370 -23.16 2.96 -3.06
C TRP A 370 -23.43 1.75 -2.17
N LYS A 371 -24.24 0.78 -2.61
CA LYS A 371 -24.49 -0.48 -1.89
C LYS A 371 -23.45 -1.55 -2.19
N LEU A 372 -22.87 -1.50 -3.39
CA LEU A 372 -21.84 -2.45 -3.80
C LEU A 372 -20.49 -2.16 -3.16
N VAL A 373 -20.29 -1.01 -2.54
CA VAL A 373 -19.02 -0.63 -1.94
C VAL A 373 -19.12 -0.75 -0.42
N PRO A 374 -18.08 -1.21 0.30
CA PRO A 374 -18.10 -1.23 1.76
C PRO A 374 -18.32 0.19 2.31
N PRO A 375 -18.86 0.32 3.54
CA PRO A 375 -19.09 1.63 4.14
C PRO A 375 -17.85 2.51 4.03
N MET A 376 -17.97 3.67 3.39
CA MET A 376 -16.86 4.59 3.16
C MET A 376 -17.06 5.90 3.92
N SER A 377 -15.98 6.52 4.38
CA SER A 377 -16.00 7.90 4.88
C SER A 377 -14.99 8.76 4.15
N VAL A 378 -15.40 9.98 3.80
CA VAL A 378 -14.50 11.05 3.38
C VAL A 378 -14.45 12.07 4.50
N ARG A 379 -13.24 12.35 5.02
CA ARG A 379 -13.02 13.27 6.14
C ARG A 379 -12.01 14.32 5.74
N PHE A 380 -12.29 15.57 6.07
CA PHE A 380 -11.32 16.66 5.97
C PHE A 380 -10.95 17.12 7.37
N MET A 381 -9.65 17.21 7.66
CA MET A 381 -9.10 17.69 8.93
C MET A 381 -8.29 18.94 8.66
N SER A 382 -8.62 20.07 9.31
CA SER A 382 -7.88 21.33 9.17
C SER A 382 -6.59 21.31 9.98
N ALA A 383 -5.51 21.94 9.49
CA ALA A 383 -4.26 22.10 10.22
C ALA A 383 -4.33 23.12 11.37
N ALA A 384 -5.25 24.09 11.30
CA ALA A 384 -5.24 25.30 12.13
C ALA A 384 -5.79 25.18 13.56
N ALA A 385 -6.03 23.97 14.10
CA ALA A 385 -6.57 23.80 15.46
C ALA A 385 -5.94 22.63 16.24
N PRO A 386 -4.65 22.68 16.59
CA PRO A 386 -4.01 21.65 17.42
C PRO A 386 -4.33 21.75 18.92
N ASP A 387 -4.74 22.92 19.43
CA ASP A 387 -4.84 23.19 20.89
C ASP A 387 -6.22 22.95 21.53
N VAL A 388 -7.20 22.42 20.79
CA VAL A 388 -8.44 21.94 21.42
C VAL A 388 -8.31 20.43 21.60
N PRO A 389 -8.28 19.89 22.84
CA PRO A 389 -8.20 18.47 23.08
C PRO A 389 -9.40 17.77 22.46
N SER A 390 -9.25 17.31 21.22
CA SER A 390 -10.18 16.43 20.52
C SER A 390 -11.66 16.85 20.54
N ALA A 391 -11.97 18.16 20.46
CA ALA A 391 -13.23 18.56 19.86
C ALA A 391 -13.13 18.20 18.37
N ARG A 392 -13.34 16.92 18.07
CA ARG A 392 -13.40 16.34 16.73
C ARG A 392 -14.53 17.03 15.99
N LEU A 393 -14.30 18.23 15.46
CA LEU A 393 -15.01 18.74 14.30
C LEU A 393 -14.54 17.95 13.07
N SER A 394 -14.55 16.62 13.18
CA SER A 394 -14.58 15.74 12.02
C SER A 394 -15.95 15.97 11.41
N PHE A 395 -16.02 16.75 10.34
CA PHE A 395 -17.20 16.73 9.49
C PHE A 395 -17.24 15.33 8.85
N ARG A 396 -17.86 14.39 9.54
CA ARG A 396 -18.02 13.02 9.06
C ARG A 396 -19.24 13.01 8.17
N ARG A 397 -19.02 13.22 6.86
CA ARG A 397 -20.04 12.85 5.90
C ARG A 397 -19.94 11.34 5.70
N ARG A 398 -20.77 10.58 6.43
CA ARG A 398 -21.06 9.21 6.01
C ARG A 398 -21.98 9.35 4.81
N TRP A 399 -21.53 8.90 3.64
CA TRP A 399 -22.43 8.69 2.53
C TRP A 399 -23.23 7.43 2.88
N ALA A 400 -24.41 7.62 3.46
CA ALA A 400 -25.32 6.53 3.73
C ALA A 400 -25.90 6.06 2.41
N ALA A 401 -25.88 4.74 2.17
CA ALA A 401 -26.59 4.17 1.04
C ALA A 401 -28.07 4.58 1.13
N PRO A 402 -28.69 5.02 0.02
CA PRO A 402 -30.13 5.20 -0.05
C PRO A 402 -30.84 3.93 0.41
N ARG A 403 -31.84 4.05 1.30
CA ARG A 403 -32.63 2.91 1.75
C ARG A 403 -33.48 2.41 0.58
N PHE A 404 -33.12 1.29 -0.04
CA PHE A 404 -34.18 0.45 -0.62
C PHE A 404 -34.70 -0.45 0.46
N SER A 405 -36.02 -0.58 0.51
CA SER A 405 -36.65 -1.82 0.96
C SER A 405 -36.25 -2.93 -0.02
N GLU A 406 -35.39 -3.85 0.41
CA GLU A 406 -35.20 -5.09 -0.35
C GLU A 406 -36.54 -5.84 -0.34
N PRO A 407 -37.09 -6.20 -1.51
CA PRO A 407 -38.23 -7.09 -1.54
C PRO A 407 -37.80 -8.37 -0.83
N HIS A 408 -38.51 -8.74 0.24
CA HIS A 408 -38.23 -9.98 0.96
C HIS A 408 -38.37 -11.13 -0.03
N THR A 409 -37.25 -11.64 -0.53
CA THR A 409 -37.24 -12.78 -1.43
C THR A 409 -37.56 -14.02 -0.63
N ARG A 410 -38.86 -14.37 -0.57
CA ARG A 410 -39.32 -15.71 -0.20
C ARG A 410 -38.79 -16.69 -1.25
N GLY A 411 -37.58 -17.22 -1.06
CA GLY A 411 -37.01 -18.17 -2.01
C GLY A 411 -35.53 -18.56 -1.86
N GLY A 412 -34.85 -18.22 -0.76
CA GLY A 412 -33.48 -18.69 -0.52
C GLY A 412 -32.42 -18.24 -1.54
N ARG A 413 -32.70 -17.20 -2.34
CA ARG A 413 -31.70 -16.60 -3.23
C ARG A 413 -30.73 -15.75 -2.42
N ALA A 414 -29.44 -15.88 -2.71
CA ALA A 414 -28.40 -15.05 -2.10
C ALA A 414 -28.69 -13.54 -2.32
N PRO A 415 -28.26 -12.66 -1.38
CA PRO A 415 -28.39 -11.22 -1.52
C PRO A 415 -27.85 -10.72 -2.86
N LEU A 416 -28.47 -9.67 -3.41
CA LEU A 416 -28.04 -9.09 -4.68
C LEU A 416 -26.54 -8.74 -4.67
N THR A 417 -26.06 -8.15 -3.59
CA THR A 417 -24.63 -7.82 -3.40
C THR A 417 -23.71 -9.02 -3.61
N THR A 418 -24.06 -10.18 -3.04
CA THR A 418 -23.25 -11.39 -3.17
C THR A 418 -23.33 -12.00 -4.54
N ARG A 419 -24.51 -12.05 -5.15
CA ARG A 419 -24.63 -12.49 -6.54
C ARG A 419 -23.76 -11.64 -7.47
N LEU A 420 -23.73 -10.33 -7.25
CA LEU A 420 -22.90 -9.43 -8.05
C LEU A 420 -21.41 -9.60 -7.80
N ARG A 421 -20.99 -9.81 -6.55
CA ARG A 421 -19.62 -10.15 -6.24
C ARG A 421 -19.23 -11.48 -6.90
N THR A 422 -20.09 -12.49 -6.87
CA THR A 422 -19.88 -13.76 -7.58
C THR A 422 -19.70 -13.53 -9.07
N GLU A 423 -20.62 -12.82 -9.72
CA GLU A 423 -20.52 -12.50 -11.16
C GLU A 423 -19.24 -11.73 -11.50
N ILE A 424 -18.86 -10.74 -10.69
CA ILE A 424 -17.59 -10.01 -10.86
C ILE A 424 -16.39 -10.95 -10.65
N GLY A 425 -16.47 -11.93 -9.75
CA GLY A 425 -15.40 -12.90 -9.53
C GLY A 425 -15.27 -13.93 -10.65
N VAL A 426 -16.39 -14.31 -11.27
CA VAL A 426 -16.44 -15.19 -12.45
C VAL A 426 -15.96 -14.44 -13.69
N ALA A 427 -16.49 -13.23 -13.93
CA ALA A 427 -16.13 -12.35 -15.05
C ALA A 427 -14.79 -11.63 -14.83
N GLY A 428 -14.27 -11.68 -13.60
CA GLY A 428 -12.96 -11.20 -13.18
C GLY A 428 -11.94 -11.57 -14.24
N PRO A 429 -11.10 -10.64 -14.72
CA PRO A 429 -10.32 -10.85 -15.92
C PRO A 429 -9.63 -12.21 -15.82
N LEU A 430 -9.92 -13.11 -16.76
CA LEU A 430 -9.17 -14.36 -16.92
C LEU A 430 -7.67 -14.07 -16.81
N GLU A 431 -7.20 -12.90 -17.27
CA GLU A 431 -5.83 -12.40 -17.07
C GLU A 431 -5.31 -12.41 -15.62
N ARG A 432 -6.09 -12.10 -14.57
CA ARG A 432 -5.63 -12.26 -13.17
C ARG A 432 -5.48 -13.75 -12.82
N GLN A 433 -6.46 -14.57 -13.20
CA GLN A 433 -6.43 -16.03 -13.00
C GLN A 433 -5.38 -16.75 -13.88
N THR A 434 -5.00 -16.16 -15.02
CA THR A 434 -4.14 -16.76 -16.06
C THR A 434 -2.70 -16.23 -15.98
N ARG A 435 -2.47 -15.04 -15.40
CA ARG A 435 -1.12 -14.46 -15.23
C ARG A 435 -0.49 -14.75 -13.87
N LEU A 436 -1.28 -15.08 -12.85
CA LEU A 436 -0.78 -15.71 -11.61
C LEU A 436 -0.45 -17.20 -11.79
N ARG A 437 -0.81 -17.81 -12.93
CA ARG A 437 -0.18 -19.02 -13.47
C ARG A 437 1.21 -18.64 -14.01
N LEU A 438 2.07 -18.16 -13.10
CA LEU A 438 3.39 -17.64 -13.44
C LEU A 438 4.19 -18.72 -14.15
N GLN A 439 4.83 -18.32 -15.25
CA GLN A 439 5.81 -19.09 -16.00
C GLN A 439 6.94 -19.53 -15.06
N THR A 440 6.80 -20.69 -14.41
CA THR A 440 7.92 -21.42 -13.85
C THR A 440 8.79 -21.80 -15.06
N GLY A 441 9.93 -21.12 -15.20
CA GLY A 441 10.78 -21.08 -16.40
C GLY A 441 11.46 -22.40 -16.79
N GLY A 442 10.78 -23.53 -16.72
CA GLY A 442 11.33 -24.82 -17.15
C GLY A 442 10.29 -25.90 -17.48
N ALA A 443 9.06 -25.79 -16.98
CA ALA A 443 8.04 -26.81 -17.25
C ALA A 443 6.94 -26.23 -18.14
N GLN A 444 6.90 -26.64 -19.41
CA GLN A 444 5.70 -26.52 -20.24
C GLN A 444 4.61 -27.42 -19.62
N HIS A 445 3.98 -27.00 -18.53
CA HIS A 445 2.71 -27.59 -18.14
C HIS A 445 1.68 -27.11 -19.16
N SER A 446 1.08 -28.06 -19.86
CA SER A 446 0.06 -27.81 -20.86
C SER A 446 -1.09 -27.04 -20.21
N TYR A 447 -1.24 -25.76 -20.55
CA TYR A 447 -2.31 -24.87 -20.07
C TYR A 447 -3.73 -25.46 -20.22
N GLY A 448 -3.91 -26.46 -21.10
CA GLY A 448 -5.17 -27.16 -21.33
C GLY A 448 -5.58 -28.20 -20.27
N ALA A 449 -4.70 -28.55 -19.32
CA ALA A 449 -5.01 -29.51 -18.25
C ALA A 449 -5.32 -28.83 -16.91
N LEU A 450 -5.45 -27.50 -16.88
CA LEU A 450 -5.61 -26.79 -15.63
C LEU A 450 -7.05 -26.91 -15.12
N PRO A 451 -7.23 -27.15 -13.80
CA PRO A 451 -8.53 -27.19 -13.17
C PRO A 451 -9.39 -25.99 -13.59
N SER A 452 -10.65 -26.27 -13.94
CA SER A 452 -11.65 -25.25 -14.12
C SER A 452 -11.73 -24.37 -12.86
N GLY A 453 -12.18 -23.11 -12.99
CA GLY A 453 -12.40 -22.25 -11.81
C GLY A 453 -13.39 -22.84 -10.78
N LEU A 454 -14.09 -23.92 -11.17
CA LEU A 454 -15.05 -24.68 -10.38
C LEU A 454 -14.43 -25.80 -9.54
N ASP A 455 -13.16 -26.16 -9.78
CA ASP A 455 -12.52 -27.19 -8.96
C ASP A 455 -12.39 -26.74 -7.50
N THR A 456 -12.12 -27.65 -6.59
CA THR A 456 -12.03 -27.28 -5.17
C THR A 456 -10.63 -26.82 -4.83
N LEU A 457 -10.51 -25.75 -4.05
CA LEU A 457 -9.22 -25.34 -3.49
C LEU A 457 -8.73 -26.44 -2.55
N ARG A 458 -7.47 -26.85 -2.71
CA ARG A 458 -6.82 -27.84 -1.84
C ARG A 458 -6.21 -27.20 -0.62
N GLN A 459 -5.67 -26.00 -0.76
CA GLN A 459 -5.13 -25.24 0.35
C GLN A 459 -5.56 -23.78 0.25
N ILE A 460 -5.77 -23.15 1.41
CA ILE A 460 -5.98 -21.71 1.54
C ILE A 460 -5.08 -21.18 2.64
N LEU A 461 -4.29 -20.17 2.30
CA LEU A 461 -3.48 -19.37 3.20
C LEU A 461 -4.13 -18.00 3.35
N VAL A 462 -4.37 -17.59 4.59
CA VAL A 462 -4.76 -16.21 4.94
C VAL A 462 -3.61 -15.61 5.73
N ALA A 463 -3.13 -14.44 5.33
CA ALA A 463 -2.06 -13.72 6.00
C ALA A 463 -2.41 -12.24 6.21
N ASP A 464 -1.98 -11.69 7.34
CA ASP A 464 -2.17 -10.29 7.73
C ASP A 464 -0.89 -9.77 8.44
N VAL A 465 -0.49 -8.53 8.13
CA VAL A 465 0.70 -7.90 8.71
C VAL A 465 0.47 -7.50 10.16
N ASN A 466 1.37 -7.96 11.04
CA ASN A 466 1.26 -7.73 12.47
C ASN A 466 1.42 -6.25 12.83
N LYS A 467 0.37 -5.69 13.47
CA LYS A 467 0.36 -4.33 14.05
C LYS A 467 0.87 -3.25 13.10
N LEU A 468 0.51 -3.31 11.82
CA LEU A 468 0.87 -2.27 10.84
C LEU A 468 0.58 -0.84 11.35
N GLY A 469 -0.55 -0.66 12.05
CA GLY A 469 -0.91 0.61 12.67
C GLY A 469 0.18 1.20 13.60
N TRP A 470 0.94 0.37 14.32
CA TRP A 470 2.01 0.82 15.21
C TRP A 470 3.20 1.43 14.47
N LEU A 471 3.52 0.93 13.28
CA LEU A 471 4.58 1.48 12.43
C LEU A 471 4.26 2.92 12.00
N PHE A 472 2.98 3.24 11.85
CA PHE A 472 2.49 4.56 11.43
C PHE A 472 2.04 5.46 12.59
N SER A 473 1.76 4.91 13.78
CA SER A 473 1.20 5.66 14.91
C SER A 473 2.23 6.13 15.93
N SER A 474 3.54 5.92 15.70
CA SER A 474 4.58 6.29 16.66
C SER A 474 4.50 7.80 16.98
N ALA A 475 4.10 8.12 18.22
CA ALA A 475 3.84 9.46 18.75
C ALA A 475 5.06 10.41 18.75
N ARG A 476 6.20 9.98 18.19
CA ARG A 476 7.50 10.68 18.28
C ARG A 476 7.68 11.81 17.26
N TYR A 477 6.68 12.11 16.44
CA TYR A 477 6.82 13.02 15.30
C TYR A 477 5.92 14.27 15.43
N HIS A 478 6.17 15.08 16.46
CA HIS A 478 5.37 16.29 16.73
C HIS A 478 5.73 17.52 15.87
N ARG A 479 6.67 17.43 14.91
CA ARG A 479 6.87 18.48 13.90
C ARG A 479 6.08 18.14 12.63
N GLN A 480 4.98 18.87 12.39
CA GLN A 480 3.96 18.57 11.37
C GLN A 480 4.48 18.35 9.94
N GLU A 481 5.47 19.13 9.48
CA GLU A 481 5.96 19.01 8.09
C GLU A 481 6.83 17.77 7.87
N ALA A 482 7.85 17.58 8.72
CA ALA A 482 8.69 16.38 8.68
C ALA A 482 7.84 15.12 8.89
N PHE A 483 6.72 15.25 9.63
CA PHE A 483 5.76 14.18 9.81
C PHE A 483 5.04 13.81 8.51
N ALA A 484 4.48 14.77 7.77
CA ALA A 484 3.73 14.47 6.54
C ALA A 484 4.63 13.77 5.49
N GLU A 485 5.82 14.30 5.25
CA GLU A 485 6.78 13.71 4.31
C GLU A 485 7.26 12.33 4.80
N SER A 486 7.55 12.18 6.09
CA SER A 486 7.93 10.88 6.67
C SER A 486 6.80 9.85 6.56
N VAL A 487 5.54 10.23 6.81
CA VAL A 487 4.38 9.34 6.65
C VAL A 487 4.21 8.93 5.19
N ALA A 488 4.31 9.87 4.25
CA ALA A 488 4.23 9.58 2.81
C ALA A 488 5.31 8.59 2.37
N ARG A 489 6.56 8.79 2.82
CA ARG A 489 7.68 7.90 2.52
C ARG A 489 7.49 6.52 3.14
N ARG A 490 7.12 6.43 4.42
CA ARG A 490 6.84 5.14 5.10
C ARG A 490 5.70 4.39 4.42
N SER A 491 4.61 5.07 4.08
CA SER A 491 3.46 4.43 3.44
C SER A 491 3.85 3.87 2.08
N LEU A 492 4.56 4.64 1.25
CA LEU A 492 5.06 4.13 -0.02
C LEU A 492 5.97 2.93 0.18
N ARG A 493 7.02 3.08 1.00
CA ARG A 493 8.04 2.04 1.15
C ARG A 493 7.41 0.73 1.65
N PHE A 494 6.56 0.80 2.67
CA PHE A 494 5.80 -0.36 3.12
C PHE A 494 5.02 -1.01 1.97
N THR A 495 4.15 -0.27 1.29
CA THR A 495 3.32 -0.82 0.21
C THR A 495 4.16 -1.41 -0.93
N ALA A 496 5.23 -0.73 -1.34
CA ALA A 496 6.12 -1.19 -2.41
C ALA A 496 6.88 -2.46 -2.00
N HIS A 497 7.46 -2.51 -0.80
CA HIS A 497 8.16 -3.70 -0.30
C HIS A 497 7.21 -4.87 -0.09
N TRP A 498 6.02 -4.64 0.47
CA TRP A 498 5.00 -5.67 0.66
C TRP A 498 4.59 -6.30 -0.67
N LEU A 499 4.25 -5.49 -1.67
CA LEU A 499 3.83 -6.00 -2.98
C LEU A 499 4.96 -6.70 -3.73
N ARG A 500 6.20 -6.22 -3.61
CA ARG A 500 7.37 -6.89 -4.17
C ARG A 500 7.62 -8.23 -3.46
N ALA A 501 7.45 -8.31 -2.14
CA ALA A 501 7.61 -9.55 -1.38
C ALA A 501 6.56 -10.59 -1.78
N VAL A 502 5.29 -10.20 -1.90
CA VAL A 502 4.21 -11.05 -2.40
C VAL A 502 4.48 -11.51 -3.83
N THR A 503 4.91 -10.61 -4.71
CA THR A 503 5.23 -10.92 -6.12
C THR A 503 6.43 -11.85 -6.23
N HIS A 504 7.45 -11.64 -5.41
CA HIS A 504 8.63 -12.50 -5.35
C HIS A 504 8.25 -13.91 -4.88
N ALA A 505 7.56 -14.04 -3.75
CA ALA A 505 7.12 -15.33 -3.22
C ALA A 505 6.24 -16.09 -4.23
N ALA A 506 5.35 -15.37 -4.93
CA ALA A 506 4.52 -15.97 -5.97
C ALA A 506 5.34 -16.50 -7.16
N ARG A 507 6.43 -15.80 -7.53
CA ARG A 507 7.33 -16.22 -8.62
C ARG A 507 8.27 -17.36 -8.25
N GLN A 508 8.66 -17.47 -6.98
CA GLN A 508 9.48 -18.59 -6.50
C GLN A 508 8.66 -19.87 -6.30
N SER A 509 7.34 -19.75 -6.22
CA SER A 509 6.45 -20.90 -6.04
C SER A 509 6.47 -21.80 -7.27
N ARG A 510 6.67 -23.10 -7.04
CA ARG A 510 6.79 -24.12 -8.10
C ARG A 510 5.44 -24.65 -8.60
N PHE A 511 4.36 -24.28 -7.92
CA PHE A 511 3.00 -24.77 -8.15
C PHE A 511 2.07 -23.61 -8.51
N ALA A 512 0.89 -23.95 -9.05
CA ALA A 512 -0.09 -22.95 -9.44
C ALA A 512 -0.68 -22.26 -8.22
N LEU A 513 -0.52 -20.93 -8.15
CA LEU A 513 -1.08 -20.08 -7.11
C LEU A 513 -2.27 -19.28 -7.63
N GLU A 514 -3.24 -19.09 -6.75
CA GLU A 514 -4.38 -18.22 -6.98
C GLU A 514 -4.44 -17.17 -5.87
N VAL A 515 -4.15 -15.90 -6.19
CA VAL A 515 -4.32 -14.80 -5.23
C VAL A 515 -5.78 -14.39 -5.24
N LEU A 516 -6.49 -14.74 -4.16
CA LEU A 516 -7.92 -14.52 -4.00
C LEU A 516 -8.22 -13.11 -3.46
N LEU A 517 -7.35 -12.60 -2.59
CA LEU A 517 -7.40 -11.26 -2.01
C LEU A 517 -5.99 -10.72 -1.89
N LEU A 518 -5.77 -9.50 -2.35
CA LEU A 518 -4.58 -8.70 -2.05
C LEU A 518 -5.03 -7.26 -1.88
N GLY A 519 -5.17 -6.83 -0.64
CA GLY A 519 -5.72 -5.52 -0.31
C GLY A 519 -5.00 -4.90 0.88
N GLY A 520 -4.14 -3.91 0.62
CA GLY A 520 -3.26 -3.40 1.68
C GLY A 520 -2.34 -4.50 2.19
N ASP A 521 -2.38 -4.76 3.49
CA ASP A 521 -1.66 -5.83 4.19
C ASP A 521 -2.41 -7.17 4.25
N ASP A 522 -3.69 -7.21 3.87
CA ASP A 522 -4.48 -8.44 3.83
C ASP A 522 -4.15 -9.26 2.58
N LEU A 523 -3.85 -10.55 2.77
CA LEU A 523 -3.51 -11.49 1.71
C LEU A 523 -4.28 -12.80 1.88
N VAL A 524 -4.93 -13.27 0.81
CA VAL A 524 -5.51 -14.61 0.73
C VAL A 524 -5.02 -15.28 -0.54
N VAL A 525 -4.38 -16.43 -0.39
CA VAL A 525 -3.83 -17.23 -1.50
C VAL A 525 -4.37 -18.65 -1.41
N GLY A 526 -4.73 -19.22 -2.54
CA GLY A 526 -5.15 -20.60 -2.66
C GLY A 526 -4.32 -21.38 -3.67
N THR A 527 -4.36 -22.70 -3.57
CA THR A 527 -3.92 -23.59 -4.64
C THR A 527 -4.92 -24.73 -4.82
N ARG A 528 -5.02 -25.23 -6.04
CA ARG A 528 -5.96 -26.28 -6.46
C ARG A 528 -5.25 -27.61 -6.71
N THR A 529 -3.94 -27.62 -6.66
CA THR A 529 -3.15 -28.80 -7.01
C THR A 529 -2.78 -29.57 -5.74
N ASP A 530 -2.76 -30.90 -5.85
CA ASP A 530 -2.43 -31.78 -4.72
C ASP A 530 -0.95 -31.71 -4.35
N ASP A 531 -0.10 -31.27 -5.29
CA ASP A 531 1.34 -31.01 -5.12
C ASP A 531 1.65 -29.57 -4.64
N GLY A 532 0.62 -28.74 -4.48
CA GLY A 532 0.78 -27.38 -4.00
C GLY A 532 1.12 -27.33 -2.51
N ASP A 533 2.05 -26.46 -2.13
CA ASP A 533 2.45 -26.27 -0.73
C ASP A 533 2.57 -24.79 -0.37
N LEU A 534 1.47 -24.20 0.09
CA LEU A 534 1.40 -22.80 0.50
C LEU A 534 2.28 -22.47 1.72
N SER A 535 2.82 -23.47 2.43
CA SER A 535 3.82 -23.20 3.48
C SER A 535 5.14 -22.72 2.89
N ILE A 536 5.55 -23.24 1.72
CA ILE A 536 6.71 -22.76 0.96
C ILE A 536 6.48 -21.31 0.54
N PHE A 537 5.30 -20.98 0.01
CA PHE A 537 4.95 -19.60 -0.34
C PHE A 537 5.06 -18.67 0.88
N ALA A 538 4.54 -19.08 2.05
CA ALA A 538 4.64 -18.29 3.28
C ALA A 538 6.10 -18.10 3.73
N PHE A 539 6.95 -19.12 3.59
CA PHE A 539 8.38 -19.02 3.89
C PHE A 539 9.09 -18.03 2.94
N GLU A 540 8.84 -18.13 1.63
CA GLU A 540 9.39 -17.21 0.63
C GLU A 540 8.90 -15.77 0.86
N LEU A 541 7.64 -15.60 1.29
CA LEU A 541 7.10 -14.29 1.67
C LEU A 541 7.83 -13.72 2.90
N HIS A 542 8.08 -14.54 3.92
CA HIS A 542 8.85 -14.13 5.09
C HIS A 542 10.29 -13.75 4.73
N ALA A 543 10.96 -14.55 3.91
CA ALA A 543 12.31 -14.26 3.42
C ALA A 543 12.36 -12.97 2.60
N ALA A 544 11.38 -12.74 1.72
CA ALA A 544 11.31 -11.53 0.89
C ALA A 544 11.02 -10.25 1.71
N LEU A 545 10.43 -10.37 2.90
CA LEU A 545 10.27 -9.25 3.84
C LEU A 545 11.58 -8.82 4.52
N ALA A 546 12.65 -9.62 4.43
CA ALA A 546 13.95 -9.27 5.01
C ALA A 546 14.46 -7.90 4.53
N ALA A 547 14.30 -7.60 3.23
CA ALA A 547 14.71 -6.32 2.67
C ALA A 547 14.04 -5.11 3.35
N LEU A 548 12.75 -5.22 3.72
CA LEU A 548 12.06 -4.17 4.48
C LEU A 548 12.55 -4.13 5.93
N ASN A 549 12.76 -5.28 6.55
CA ASN A 549 13.26 -5.39 7.92
C ASN A 549 14.71 -4.88 8.09
N ASP A 550 15.51 -4.90 7.03
CA ASP A 550 16.84 -4.31 7.00
C ASP A 550 16.78 -2.77 7.07
N GLU A 551 15.73 -2.18 6.50
CA GLU A 551 15.48 -0.74 6.59
C GLU A 551 14.92 -0.33 7.96
N LEU A 552 14.17 -1.19 8.64
CA LEU A 552 13.55 -0.83 9.92
C LEU A 552 14.58 -0.78 11.06
N PRO A 553 14.41 0.10 12.06
CA PRO A 553 15.19 0.05 13.31
C PRO A 553 15.17 -1.36 13.90
N PRO A 554 16.22 -1.82 14.61
CA PRO A 554 16.24 -3.18 15.17
C PRO A 554 15.02 -3.49 16.02
N CYS A 555 14.55 -2.51 16.80
CA CYS A 555 13.35 -2.59 17.65
C CYS A 555 12.02 -2.45 16.90
N GLN A 556 12.04 -2.45 15.56
CA GLN A 556 10.88 -2.41 14.69
C GLN A 556 11.04 -3.51 13.65
N GLY A 557 10.11 -4.45 13.65
CA GLY A 557 10.00 -5.50 12.64
C GLY A 557 8.65 -5.44 11.95
N VAL A 558 8.64 -5.70 10.66
CA VAL A 558 7.44 -6.11 9.92
C VAL A 558 7.46 -7.64 9.87
N SER A 559 6.38 -8.22 10.36
CA SER A 559 6.08 -9.65 10.29
C SER A 559 4.62 -9.82 9.94
N PHE A 560 4.21 -11.04 9.64
CA PHE A 560 2.80 -11.38 9.42
C PHE A 560 2.39 -12.58 10.25
N SER A 561 1.10 -12.66 10.53
CA SER A 561 0.44 -13.85 11.05
C SER A 561 -0.31 -14.52 9.92
N ALA A 562 -0.14 -15.83 9.77
CA ALA A 562 -0.79 -16.59 8.73
C ALA A 562 -1.45 -17.86 9.27
N GLY A 563 -2.61 -18.18 8.69
CA GLY A 563 -3.32 -19.43 8.88
C GLY A 563 -3.40 -20.21 7.58
N LEU A 564 -3.02 -21.49 7.61
CA LEU A 564 -3.06 -22.40 6.48
C LEU A 564 -4.06 -23.53 6.75
N ALA A 565 -5.11 -23.61 5.93
CA ALA A 565 -6.03 -24.74 5.94
C ALA A 565 -5.77 -25.64 4.72
N THR A 566 -5.56 -26.93 4.98
CA THR A 566 -5.24 -27.93 3.95
C THR A 566 -6.28 -29.04 3.89
N LEU A 567 -6.77 -29.33 2.70
CA LEU A 567 -7.58 -30.51 2.39
C LEU A 567 -6.63 -31.67 2.04
N PRO A 568 -6.71 -32.83 2.71
CA PRO A 568 -5.90 -33.99 2.35
C PRO A 568 -6.13 -34.43 0.88
N PRO A 569 -5.12 -34.95 0.17
CA PRO A 569 -5.25 -35.34 -1.24
C PRO A 569 -6.42 -36.32 -1.50
N SER A 570 -6.65 -37.24 -0.57
CA SER A 570 -7.71 -38.25 -0.61
C SER A 570 -9.04 -37.79 -0.05
N ALA A 571 -9.12 -36.61 0.57
CA ALA A 571 -10.35 -36.12 1.16
C ALA A 571 -11.34 -35.69 0.08
N ALA A 572 -12.62 -35.93 0.37
CA ALA A 572 -13.71 -35.45 -0.46
C ALA A 572 -13.61 -33.91 -0.61
N PRO A 573 -13.97 -33.35 -1.77
CA PRO A 573 -14.08 -31.91 -1.95
C PRO A 573 -14.89 -31.27 -0.82
N VAL A 574 -14.31 -30.29 -0.14
CA VAL A 574 -15.03 -29.46 0.84
C VAL A 574 -15.35 -28.11 0.21
N PRO A 575 -16.50 -27.50 0.54
CA PRO A 575 -16.77 -26.13 0.14
C PRO A 575 -15.61 -25.20 0.51
N ALA A 576 -15.14 -24.38 -0.44
CA ALA A 576 -14.01 -23.45 -0.24
C ALA A 576 -14.20 -22.53 0.98
N ARG A 577 -15.47 -22.27 1.34
CA ARG A 577 -15.86 -21.52 2.54
C ARG A 577 -15.32 -22.08 3.83
N LEU A 578 -15.35 -23.39 3.96
CA LEU A 578 -14.98 -24.06 5.18
C LEU A 578 -13.46 -24.02 5.35
N LEU A 579 -12.72 -24.17 4.24
CA LEU A 579 -11.26 -23.96 4.21
C LEU A 579 -10.89 -22.53 4.55
N LEU A 580 -11.56 -21.54 3.95
CA LEU A 580 -11.28 -20.13 4.21
C LEU A 580 -11.58 -19.75 5.66
N ALA A 581 -12.73 -20.17 6.19
CA ALA A 581 -13.09 -19.95 7.59
C ALA A 581 -12.07 -20.62 8.54
N GLY A 582 -11.61 -21.83 8.20
CA GLY A 582 -10.53 -22.51 8.90
C GLY A 582 -9.23 -21.71 8.90
N ALA A 583 -8.76 -21.30 7.72
CA ALA A 583 -7.54 -20.52 7.57
C ALA A 583 -7.61 -19.18 8.33
N ARG A 584 -8.76 -18.48 8.31
CA ARG A 584 -8.97 -17.24 9.08
C ARG A 584 -8.92 -17.49 10.59
N ARG A 585 -9.53 -18.56 11.09
CA ARG A 585 -9.44 -18.92 12.52
C ARG A 585 -7.99 -19.17 12.93
N LEU A 586 -7.23 -19.88 12.09
CA LEU A 586 -5.81 -20.16 12.33
C LEU A 586 -4.95 -18.89 12.30
N GLU A 587 -5.22 -17.95 11.37
CA GLU A 587 -4.56 -16.64 11.35
C GLU A 587 -4.83 -15.86 12.64
N GLN A 588 -6.07 -15.84 13.13
CA GLN A 588 -6.40 -15.18 14.40
C GLN A 588 -5.71 -15.83 15.61
N VAL A 589 -5.52 -17.15 15.59
CA VAL A 589 -4.72 -17.86 16.60
C VAL A 589 -3.27 -17.44 16.50
N ALA A 590 -2.69 -17.43 15.30
CA ALA A 590 -1.32 -16.98 15.04
C ALA A 590 -1.10 -15.55 15.56
N LYS A 591 -2.04 -14.65 15.26
CA LYS A 591 -1.99 -13.24 15.65
C LYS A 591 -2.13 -13.04 17.15
N ARG A 592 -2.98 -13.80 17.83
CA ARG A 592 -3.05 -13.80 19.31
C ARG A 592 -1.74 -14.29 19.91
N HIS A 593 -1.19 -15.40 19.41
CA HIS A 593 0.09 -15.93 19.89
C HIS A 593 1.23 -14.93 19.70
N TRP A 594 1.31 -14.30 18.52
CA TRP A 594 2.26 -13.22 18.24
C TRP A 594 2.10 -12.08 19.25
N GLN A 595 0.87 -11.63 19.50
CA GLN A 595 0.59 -10.55 20.46
C GLN A 595 1.01 -10.93 21.88
N HIS A 596 0.73 -12.15 22.34
CA HIS A 596 1.17 -12.59 23.66
C HIS A 596 2.70 -12.57 23.77
N ARG A 597 3.43 -13.07 22.77
CA ARG A 597 4.90 -13.07 22.79
C ARG A 597 5.49 -11.67 22.74
N VAL A 598 4.98 -10.82 21.85
CA VAL A 598 5.56 -9.49 21.58
C VAL A 598 5.07 -8.41 22.56
N ILE A 599 3.90 -8.56 23.18
CA ILE A 599 3.31 -7.54 24.07
C ILE A 599 3.43 -7.93 25.54
N ALA A 600 3.32 -9.22 25.89
CA ALA A 600 3.22 -9.66 27.27
C ALA A 600 4.56 -9.86 28.00
N ALA A 601 5.70 -9.48 27.42
CA ALA A 601 6.92 -9.44 28.22
C ALA A 601 6.76 -8.40 29.35
N PRO A 602 7.25 -8.69 30.56
CA PRO A 602 6.96 -7.90 31.75
C PRO A 602 7.32 -6.43 31.54
N ALA A 603 6.35 -5.55 31.77
CA ALA A 603 6.59 -4.12 31.80
C ALA A 603 7.69 -3.80 32.83
N PRO A 604 8.67 -2.95 32.51
CA PRO A 604 9.66 -2.49 33.45
C PRO A 604 8.98 -1.70 34.58
N PRO A 605 9.65 -1.58 35.74
CA PRO A 605 9.08 -0.95 36.91
C PRO A 605 8.53 0.46 36.61
N VAL A 606 7.37 0.73 37.22
CA VAL A 606 6.55 1.94 37.08
C VAL A 606 7.40 3.21 37.18
N GLY A 607 7.50 3.95 36.08
CA GLY A 607 8.28 5.20 35.99
C GLY A 607 8.56 5.66 34.54
N SER A 608 8.52 4.75 33.56
CA SER A 608 8.63 5.06 32.14
C SER A 608 7.30 4.85 31.41
N PHE A 609 6.68 5.92 30.92
CA PHE A 609 5.43 5.87 30.12
C PHE A 609 5.62 5.30 28.70
N GLU A 610 6.79 4.73 28.37
CA GLU A 610 7.00 4.08 27.08
C GLU A 610 6.61 2.60 27.16
N PRO A 611 5.69 2.10 26.32
CA PRO A 611 5.45 0.67 26.20
C PRO A 611 6.77 -0.01 25.88
N THR A 612 7.20 -0.91 26.76
CA THR A 612 8.52 -1.52 26.65
C THR A 612 8.46 -2.59 25.60
N ILE A 613 9.02 -2.26 24.45
CA ILE A 613 9.13 -3.14 23.31
C ILE A 613 10.15 -4.23 23.64
N VAL A 614 9.69 -5.47 23.66
CA VAL A 614 10.51 -6.68 23.76
C VAL A 614 11.50 -6.72 22.60
N GLY A 615 12.67 -7.33 22.80
CA GLY A 615 13.80 -7.30 21.87
C GLY A 615 13.41 -7.48 20.40
N GLY A 616 14.03 -6.70 19.52
CA GLY A 616 13.68 -6.56 18.11
C GLY A 616 13.58 -7.86 17.28
N ALA A 617 14.23 -8.93 17.72
CA ALA A 617 14.14 -10.25 17.08
C ALA A 617 12.71 -10.80 17.10
N GLU A 618 11.96 -10.63 18.20
CA GLU A 618 10.61 -11.21 18.32
C GLU A 618 9.58 -10.50 17.44
N GLN A 619 9.76 -9.21 17.16
CA GLN A 619 8.86 -8.46 16.27
C GLN A 619 8.99 -8.88 14.80
N ARG A 620 10.15 -9.40 14.41
CA ARG A 620 10.44 -9.87 13.05
C ARG A 620 9.92 -11.29 12.80
N MET A 621 9.50 -11.98 13.84
CA MET A 621 9.00 -13.35 13.74
C MET A 621 7.63 -13.38 13.05
N SER A 622 7.58 -13.92 11.84
CA SER A 622 6.32 -14.32 11.21
C SER A 622 5.88 -15.67 11.76
N LEU A 623 4.58 -15.83 11.97
CA LEU A 623 3.99 -17.06 12.48
C LEU A 623 3.06 -17.68 11.44
N LEU A 624 3.21 -18.99 11.25
CA LEU A 624 2.32 -19.80 10.45
C LEU A 624 1.65 -20.84 11.36
N VAL A 625 0.33 -20.86 11.36
CA VAL A 625 -0.47 -21.89 12.03
C VAL A 625 -1.17 -22.72 10.97
N SER A 626 -0.95 -24.03 10.99
CA SER A 626 -1.49 -24.95 9.99
C SER A 626 -2.39 -26.00 10.63
N ALA A 627 -3.50 -26.34 9.96
CA ALA A 627 -4.33 -27.47 10.34
C ALA A 627 -4.99 -28.12 9.11
N THR A 628 -5.34 -29.40 9.24
CA THR A 628 -6.17 -30.08 8.25
C THR A 628 -7.60 -29.52 8.31
N ALA A 629 -8.29 -29.51 7.17
CA ALA A 629 -9.64 -28.97 7.04
C ALA A 629 -10.61 -29.58 8.08
N ALA A 630 -10.52 -30.89 8.32
CA ALA A 630 -11.36 -31.58 9.29
C ALA A 630 -11.26 -30.94 10.68
N LEU A 631 -10.04 -30.74 11.20
CA LEU A 631 -9.78 -30.10 12.49
C LEU A 631 -10.11 -28.61 12.50
N ALA A 632 -9.89 -27.94 11.37
CA ALA A 632 -10.15 -26.51 11.26
C ALA A 632 -11.66 -26.20 11.29
N ILE A 633 -12.51 -27.12 10.85
CA ILE A 633 -13.97 -26.95 10.65
C ILE A 633 -14.78 -27.40 11.88
N SER A 634 -14.39 -28.47 12.56
CA SER A 634 -15.23 -29.18 13.54
C SER A 634 -15.52 -28.42 14.84
N GLY A 635 -15.02 -27.20 15.02
CA GLY A 635 -15.46 -26.23 16.04
C GLY A 635 -16.05 -26.83 17.31
N LEU A 636 -15.19 -27.08 18.31
CA LEU A 636 -15.43 -27.47 19.72
C LEU A 636 -15.07 -28.92 20.07
N GLY A 637 -14.29 -29.06 21.15
CA GLY A 637 -14.11 -30.29 21.93
C GLY A 637 -12.70 -30.89 21.81
N GLU A 638 -11.86 -30.68 22.85
CA GLU A 638 -10.63 -31.43 23.22
C GLU A 638 -9.69 -31.99 22.12
N ASP A 639 -9.70 -31.42 20.92
CA ASP A 639 -8.89 -31.88 19.80
C ASP A 639 -7.49 -31.21 19.75
N PRO A 640 -6.49 -31.88 19.13
CA PRO A 640 -5.08 -31.54 19.26
C PRO A 640 -4.78 -30.08 18.89
N LEU A 641 -3.93 -29.45 19.72
CA LEU A 641 -3.48 -28.07 19.53
C LEU A 641 -2.92 -27.89 18.10
N PRO A 642 -3.38 -26.88 17.36
CA PRO A 642 -2.86 -26.62 16.02
C PRO A 642 -1.36 -26.37 16.07
N ALA A 643 -0.64 -26.90 15.08
CA ALA A 643 0.80 -26.69 14.97
C ALA A 643 1.09 -25.21 14.70
N VAL A 644 1.64 -24.52 15.69
CA VAL A 644 2.15 -23.15 15.55
C VAL A 644 3.61 -23.24 15.20
N VAL A 645 4.01 -22.65 14.07
CA VAL A 645 5.41 -22.64 13.68
C VAL A 645 5.90 -21.23 13.36
N ALA A 646 7.08 -20.92 13.88
CA ALA A 646 7.79 -19.69 13.59
C ALA A 646 8.61 -19.85 12.30
N LEU A 647 8.44 -18.92 11.36
CA LEU A 647 9.05 -18.99 10.01
C LEU A 647 10.54 -18.59 9.99
N ASP A 648 11.13 -18.26 11.14
CA ASP A 648 12.54 -17.87 11.28
C ASP A 648 13.51 -19.08 11.31
N ARG A 649 12.97 -20.31 11.39
CA ARG A 649 13.74 -21.56 11.30
C ARG A 649 13.79 -22.09 9.87
N ARG A 650 14.92 -22.64 9.44
CA ARG A 650 15.10 -23.10 8.05
C ARG A 650 14.16 -24.28 7.77
N PRO A 651 13.59 -24.43 6.55
CA PRO A 651 12.68 -25.51 6.17
C PRO A 651 13.17 -26.93 6.51
N GLU A 652 14.48 -27.13 6.52
CA GLU A 652 15.14 -28.40 6.89
C GLU A 652 14.91 -28.79 8.36
N ASP A 653 14.75 -27.80 9.25
CA ASP A 653 14.44 -28.02 10.68
C ASP A 653 12.98 -28.47 10.90
N TRP A 654 12.15 -28.41 9.85
CA TRP A 654 10.70 -28.64 9.94
C TRP A 654 10.38 -30.10 9.78
N THR A 655 11.12 -30.85 8.95
CA THR A 655 10.96 -32.31 8.88
C THR A 655 11.12 -32.94 10.27
N GLU A 656 11.98 -32.37 11.11
CA GLU A 656 12.15 -32.76 12.51
C GLU A 656 11.00 -32.27 13.41
N LEU A 657 10.45 -31.08 13.16
CA LEU A 657 9.32 -30.53 13.89
C LEU A 657 7.98 -31.22 13.56
N THR A 658 7.74 -31.60 12.30
CA THR A 658 6.60 -32.40 11.84
C THR A 658 6.66 -33.81 12.43
N ARG A 659 7.87 -34.38 12.53
CA ARG A 659 8.14 -35.66 13.21
C ARG A 659 7.93 -35.58 14.73
N LEU A 660 8.34 -34.47 15.36
CA LEU A 660 8.13 -34.22 16.79
C LEU A 660 6.67 -33.93 17.16
N LEU A 661 5.89 -33.36 16.25
CA LEU A 661 4.45 -33.10 16.42
C LEU A 661 3.57 -34.31 16.06
N GLY A 662 4.16 -35.46 15.70
CA GLY A 662 3.42 -36.69 15.43
C GLY A 662 2.60 -36.67 14.14
N ILE A 663 2.91 -35.77 13.21
CA ILE A 663 2.23 -35.65 11.91
C ILE A 663 3.03 -36.48 10.89
N ASP A 664 3.06 -37.80 11.07
CA ASP A 664 3.58 -38.72 10.04
C ASP A 664 2.41 -39.57 9.50
N ALA A 665 2.31 -39.65 8.17
CA ALA A 665 1.20 -40.28 7.45
C ALA A 665 1.31 -41.81 7.32
N ASP A 666 2.34 -42.44 7.89
CA ASP A 666 2.54 -43.89 7.82
C ASP A 666 2.38 -44.56 9.19
N ALA A 667 1.14 -45.01 9.45
CA ALA A 667 0.82 -45.91 10.54
C ALA A 667 1.21 -47.35 10.17
N SER A 668 2.47 -47.76 10.41
CA SER A 668 2.82 -49.18 10.53
C SER A 668 4.16 -49.48 11.23
N ALA A 669 4.24 -49.29 12.55
CA ALA A 669 5.11 -50.10 13.44
C ALA A 669 4.85 -49.85 14.94
N PRO A 670 4.91 -50.87 15.82
CA PRO A 670 4.73 -50.69 17.27
C PRO A 670 6.06 -50.50 18.04
N HIS A 671 5.99 -49.60 19.03
CA HIS A 671 6.81 -49.42 20.25
C HIS A 671 8.30 -49.02 20.19
N ARG A 672 8.64 -47.89 20.86
CA ARG A 672 9.15 -47.87 22.26
C ARG A 672 9.14 -46.46 22.86
N SER A 673 8.76 -46.40 24.13
CA SER A 673 8.51 -45.22 24.97
C SER A 673 9.79 -44.52 25.46
N GLY A 674 9.73 -43.19 25.50
CA GLY A 674 10.66 -42.33 26.23
C GLY A 674 10.38 -40.86 25.94
N VAL A 675 9.25 -40.32 26.41
CA VAL A 675 8.94 -38.89 26.31
C VAL A 675 8.94 -38.29 27.71
N VAL A 676 9.78 -37.28 27.91
CA VAL A 676 9.74 -36.36 29.04
C VAL A 676 8.61 -35.35 28.75
N THR A 677 7.54 -35.43 29.53
CA THR A 677 6.46 -34.44 29.52
C THR A 677 6.84 -33.27 30.41
N HIS A 678 6.96 -32.07 29.84
CA HIS A 678 6.73 -30.85 30.62
C HIS A 678 5.23 -30.63 30.68
N GLU A 679 4.66 -30.86 31.86
CA GLU A 679 3.27 -30.63 32.20
C GLU A 679 3.01 -29.12 32.14
N VAL A 680 2.30 -28.67 31.11
CA VAL A 680 1.70 -27.33 31.07
C VAL A 680 0.26 -27.50 31.50
N ASP A 681 -0.09 -26.83 32.59
CA ASP A 681 -1.41 -26.85 33.24
C ASP A 681 -2.52 -26.41 32.25
N SER A 682 -3.29 -27.39 31.77
CA SER A 682 -4.34 -27.25 30.76
C SER A 682 -5.53 -26.41 31.24
N ASP A 683 -5.76 -26.35 32.55
CA ASP A 683 -6.90 -25.64 33.13
C ASP A 683 -6.70 -24.12 33.07
N ARG A 684 -5.44 -23.67 33.06
CA ARG A 684 -5.10 -22.24 32.95
C ARG A 684 -5.22 -21.70 31.52
N VAL A 685 -4.92 -22.53 30.52
CA VAL A 685 -5.03 -22.16 29.10
C VAL A 685 -6.51 -22.05 28.66
N HIS A 686 -7.38 -22.92 29.18
CA HIS A 686 -8.82 -22.85 28.89
C HIS A 686 -9.52 -21.65 29.57
N ALA A 687 -9.10 -21.26 30.77
CA ALA A 687 -9.66 -20.07 31.43
C ALA A 687 -9.26 -18.75 30.74
N GLU A 688 -8.08 -18.68 30.13
CA GLU A 688 -7.55 -17.47 29.47
C GLU A 688 -8.03 -17.32 28.01
N LEU A 689 -8.38 -18.41 27.32
CA LEU A 689 -8.85 -18.40 25.92
C LEU A 689 -10.30 -17.89 25.71
N PHE A 690 -11.12 -17.87 26.77
CA PHE A 690 -12.56 -17.59 26.70
C PHE A 690 -13.03 -16.43 27.59
N ALA A 691 -12.13 -15.62 28.15
CA ALA A 691 -12.51 -14.43 28.90
C ALA A 691 -13.06 -13.32 27.96
N PRO A 692 -14.17 -12.64 28.33
CA PRO A 692 -14.74 -11.55 27.52
C PRO A 692 -13.81 -10.33 27.45
N LYS A 693 -13.87 -9.59 26.33
CA LYS A 693 -13.08 -8.37 26.07
C LYS A 693 -13.31 -7.29 27.15
N PRO A 694 -12.28 -6.53 27.60
CA PRO A 694 -12.44 -5.46 28.59
C PRO A 694 -12.99 -4.12 28.07
N ASP A 695 -13.52 -4.01 26.84
CA ASP A 695 -13.68 -2.71 26.15
C ASP A 695 -15.09 -2.08 26.14
N ASP A 696 -16.06 -2.56 26.94
CA ASP A 696 -17.43 -2.02 26.93
C ASP A 696 -17.87 -1.30 28.24
N ALA A 697 -16.95 -0.93 29.13
CA ALA A 697 -17.29 -0.13 30.33
C ALA A 697 -17.15 1.40 30.07
N PRO A 698 -18.17 2.23 30.38
CA PRO A 698 -18.05 3.69 30.26
C PRO A 698 -17.12 4.25 31.33
N PRO A 699 -16.28 5.27 31.03
CA PRO A 699 -15.34 5.81 32.01
C PRO A 699 -16.07 6.71 33.00
N SER A 700 -16.23 6.24 34.24
CA SER A 700 -16.60 7.10 35.36
C SER A 700 -15.35 7.74 35.98
N ALA A 701 -15.36 9.07 35.97
CA ALA A 701 -14.60 10.04 36.76
C ALA A 701 -13.34 9.54 37.52
N TRP A 702 -12.17 9.79 36.95
CA TRP A 702 -10.92 9.89 37.70
C TRP A 702 -10.45 11.36 37.71
N ASN A 703 -10.69 12.05 38.82
CA ASN A 703 -10.15 13.38 39.12
C ASN A 703 -8.82 13.22 39.86
N GLY A 704 -7.70 13.36 39.15
CA GLY A 704 -6.36 13.44 39.73
C GLY A 704 -5.66 14.72 39.29
N ARG A 705 -5.64 15.73 40.15
CA ARG A 705 -4.82 16.95 39.97
C ARG A 705 -3.34 16.56 40.10
N CYS A 706 -2.54 16.83 39.06
CA CYS A 706 -1.07 16.84 39.17
C CYS A 706 -0.59 18.29 39.36
N THR A 707 0.08 18.54 40.48
CA THR A 707 0.86 19.75 40.75
C THR A 707 2.31 19.51 40.31
N CYS A 708 2.79 20.28 39.33
CA CYS A 708 4.21 20.32 39.00
C CYS A 708 4.94 21.28 39.94
N ALA A 709 5.89 20.75 40.72
CA ALA A 709 6.82 21.55 41.50
C ALA A 709 8.05 21.91 40.65
N GLU A 710 8.37 23.21 40.62
CA GLU A 710 9.58 23.78 40.05
C GLU A 710 10.82 23.38 40.87
N ALA A 711 11.85 22.85 40.21
CA ALA A 711 13.18 22.71 40.79
C ALA A 711 14.11 23.78 40.19
N ARG A 712 14.28 24.89 40.92
CA ARG A 712 15.43 25.80 40.78
C ARG A 712 16.66 25.12 41.38
N THR A 713 17.79 25.14 40.68
CA THR A 713 19.11 24.95 41.28
C THR A 713 19.99 26.16 40.94
N ARG A 714 20.39 26.86 42.01
CA ARG A 714 21.53 27.79 42.09
C ARG A 714 22.66 27.08 42.83
N ALA A 715 23.90 27.40 42.44
CA ALA A 715 25.19 27.36 43.14
C ALA A 715 26.23 26.80 42.16
N THR A 716 27.34 27.46 41.83
CA THR A 716 28.12 28.56 42.44
C THR A 716 28.72 29.43 41.35
#